data_AF-A0A0S3UL45-F1
#
_entry.id   AF-A0A0S3UL45-F1
#
_cell.length_a   1.000
_cell.length_b   1.000
_cell.length_c   1.000
_cell.angle_alpha   90.00
_cell.angle_beta   90.00
_cell.angle_gamma   90.00
#
_symmetry.space_group_name_H-M   'P 1'
#
loop_
_entity.id
_entity.type
_entity.pdbx_description
1 polymer ?
#
loop_
_entity_poly.entity_id
_entity_poly.type
_entity_poly.pdbx_seq_one_letter_code
_entity_poly.pdbx_strand_id
1 'polypeptide(L)'
;MKRILGLDLGTTSIGWALVNEAESNNEASSIVRLGVRVNPLTVDEKSNFEKGKAITTNADRQLRHGARINLQRYKLRRQNLHDCLQKQGWLGTEAMYEEGKASTFETYKLRAKAAEEEISLHEFARVLFMLNKKRGYKSNRKANNKEDGQLFDGMTIAKKLYEEHLTPAEYSLQLLNKGKKFTQGYYRSDLNAELERIWDEQKKYYPEILTDEFKQQLEGKTKTNTSKIFLAKYGIYSADLKGLDRKLQPLKWRVEALQQQVDKEVLAFVISDLKGQIANTSGLLGAISDRSKELYFNKQTVGQYLWASLEENPHTSIKNKPFYRQDYLDEFEKIWETQATFHKQLTPELKQEIRDIIIFYQRPLKSKKSLISVCELEQRKVKATIDGKEKEITIGPKVAPKSSPVFQEFRIWQNLNNVLLIDNDTNEKRPLDESERNLLYEELSIKAKLSKTEALKILNKKGKQWDLNYKELEGNRTQAILFDCYNRIITLTGHEECDFKKIKASYIRRHISIIFKNLGFSTEILDFDPSLEKHELEKQPMYQLWHLLYSYESDNSRTGNESLLRKLETTFGFPEEYATVLCDVVFEEDYGNLSVKAMRKILPYLQAGNDYSQACSYAGYNHSRHSLTKEELDQKVYKERLELLPKNSLRNPVVEKILNQMINVINAIIDEYGKPDEIRIEMARELKSSAIERENATRAISQGNAENQRIREILEKEFALSYISRNDIIKYKLYEELKPNGFKTLYSDTYIPKDKLFSKDFDIEHIIPKARLFDDSFSNKTLEARDINLAKSSKTAFDFIKEKYGEEGAEAYKKKLDMLLDNDVISKAKYNKLLMAEADIPSDFINRDLNNTQYIAKKAYEILGELVRTVTPTTIIRKTKRSEKIKRSVPPRKTKRSFFRSPHNAKRLRFLWGVCCLFFITFQTFKSNFTFSSPSSSNLVRSKLFSYMCTFPRFSVMFFSGRSICRAMR
;
A
#
# COMPACT_ATOMS: atom_id res chain seq x y z
N MET A 1 48.30 21.99 -9.55
CA MET A 1 47.85 20.91 -8.63
C MET A 1 46.45 21.22 -8.09
N LYS A 2 45.51 20.34 -8.41
CA LYS A 2 44.10 20.45 -8.01
C LYS A 2 43.85 19.79 -6.65
N ARG A 3 43.16 20.47 -5.73
CA ARG A 3 42.82 19.93 -4.41
C ARG A 3 41.49 19.19 -4.46
N ILE A 4 41.53 17.90 -4.16
CA ILE A 4 40.40 16.98 -4.31
C ILE A 4 40.03 16.36 -2.98
N LEU A 5 38.75 16.45 -2.63
CA LEU A 5 38.18 15.76 -1.48
C LEU A 5 37.40 14.52 -1.95
N GLY A 6 37.93 13.33 -1.66
CA GLY A 6 37.22 12.05 -1.84
C GLY A 6 36.35 11.71 -0.63
N LEU A 7 35.11 11.27 -0.86
CA LEU A 7 34.15 10.85 0.16
C LEU A 7 33.58 9.45 -0.13
N ASP A 8 33.62 8.59 0.88
CA ASP A 8 32.93 7.31 0.93
C ASP A 8 31.80 7.39 1.97
N LEU A 9 30.56 7.45 1.49
CA LEU A 9 29.36 7.67 2.30
C LEU A 9 28.67 6.34 2.62
N GLY A 10 29.04 5.76 3.75
CA GLY A 10 28.34 4.61 4.33
C GLY A 10 27.23 5.01 5.31
N THR A 11 26.41 4.03 5.69
CA THR A 11 25.30 4.23 6.64
C THR A 11 25.79 4.42 8.08
N THR A 12 26.94 3.80 8.41
CA THR A 12 27.55 3.85 9.75
C THR A 12 28.88 4.59 9.81
N SER A 13 29.42 5.01 8.67
CA SER A 13 30.71 5.71 8.60
C SER A 13 30.84 6.55 7.34
N ILE A 14 31.61 7.62 7.44
CA ILE A 14 32.01 8.47 6.31
C ILE A 14 33.53 8.44 6.24
N GLY A 15 34.07 7.80 5.20
CA GLY A 15 35.49 7.87 4.87
C GLY A 15 35.78 9.14 4.07
N TRP A 16 36.91 9.80 4.33
CA TRP A 16 37.32 10.98 3.57
C TRP A 16 38.82 11.04 3.33
N ALA A 17 39.22 11.60 2.19
CA ALA A 17 40.60 11.78 1.77
C ALA A 17 40.77 13.13 1.08
N LEU A 18 41.69 13.96 1.55
CA LEU A 18 42.10 15.19 0.87
C LEU A 18 43.43 14.95 0.16
N VAL A 19 43.47 15.21 -1.15
CA VAL A 19 44.59 14.88 -2.04
C VAL A 19 44.88 16.10 -2.92
N ASN A 20 46.15 16.39 -3.18
CA ASN A 20 46.56 17.27 -4.27
C ASN A 20 46.84 16.40 -5.50
N GLU A 21 46.09 16.58 -6.57
CA GLU A 21 46.22 15.84 -7.84
C GLU A 21 47.04 16.68 -8.84
N ALA A 22 48.04 16.06 -9.45
CA ALA A 22 48.87 16.66 -10.48
C ALA A 22 48.05 16.94 -11.76
N GLU A 23 48.17 18.16 -12.29
CA GLU A 23 47.49 18.59 -13.52
C GLU A 23 48.41 18.56 -14.75
N SER A 24 49.72 18.42 -14.54
CA SER A 24 50.72 18.30 -15.60
C SER A 24 51.73 17.19 -15.30
N ASN A 25 52.45 16.75 -16.32
CA ASN A 25 53.48 15.70 -16.20
C ASN A 25 54.68 16.10 -15.31
N ASN A 26 54.80 17.37 -14.93
CA ASN A 26 55.86 17.90 -14.07
C ASN A 26 55.46 17.96 -12.59
N GLU A 27 54.21 17.62 -12.26
CA GLU A 27 53.69 17.61 -10.89
C GLU A 27 53.54 16.17 -10.37
N ALA A 28 53.71 15.96 -9.07
CA ALA A 28 53.44 14.67 -8.43
C ALA A 28 52.27 14.79 -7.45
N SER A 29 51.25 13.96 -7.63
CA SER A 29 50.10 13.92 -6.72
C SER A 29 50.54 13.52 -5.30
N SER A 30 49.88 14.06 -4.28
CA SER A 30 50.21 13.82 -2.87
C SER A 30 48.96 13.74 -1.98
N ILE A 31 49.02 12.92 -0.93
CA ILE A 31 47.93 12.82 0.06
C ILE A 31 48.16 13.87 1.13
N VAL A 32 47.18 14.76 1.32
CA VAL A 32 47.22 15.81 2.36
C VAL A 32 46.79 15.23 3.70
N ARG A 33 45.59 14.63 3.77
CA ARG A 33 45.07 13.99 4.98
C ARG A 33 44.00 12.96 4.66
N LEU A 34 43.79 12.03 5.58
CA LEU A 34 42.72 11.05 5.53
C LEU A 34 42.08 10.84 6.89
N GLY A 35 40.82 10.41 6.89
CA GLY A 35 40.10 10.12 8.12
C GLY A 35 38.81 9.32 7.90
N VAL A 36 38.23 8.87 9.00
CA VAL A 36 36.93 8.19 9.01
C VAL A 36 36.10 8.74 10.17
N ARG A 37 34.90 9.26 9.85
CA ARG A 37 33.88 9.65 10.84
C ARG A 37 32.92 8.49 11.05
N VAL A 38 32.82 7.97 12.27
CA VAL A 38 31.85 6.93 12.62
C VAL A 38 30.54 7.58 13.07
N ASN A 39 29.43 7.20 12.45
CA ASN A 39 28.10 7.70 12.78
C ASN A 39 27.45 6.79 13.84
N PRO A 40 27.17 7.29 15.06
CA PRO A 40 26.49 6.50 16.08
C PRO A 40 24.99 6.37 15.73
N LEU A 41 24.59 5.21 15.21
CA LEU A 41 23.18 4.82 15.08
C LEU A 41 22.81 3.91 16.25
N THR A 42 21.60 4.09 16.81
CA THR A 42 21.05 3.13 17.79
C THR A 42 20.75 1.80 17.11
N VAL A 43 20.67 0.72 17.91
CA VAL A 43 20.34 -0.63 17.41
C VAL A 43 19.00 -0.64 16.69
N ASP A 44 18.01 0.09 17.19
CA ASP A 44 16.68 0.20 16.60
C ASP A 44 16.65 1.07 15.34
N GLU A 45 17.39 2.19 15.30
CA GLU A 45 17.53 3.01 14.08
C GLU A 45 18.15 2.19 12.96
N LYS A 46 19.22 1.45 13.27
CA LYS A 46 19.91 0.58 12.32
C LYS A 46 18.99 -0.55 11.84
N SER A 47 18.40 -1.30 12.78
CA SER A 47 17.48 -2.41 12.50
C SER A 47 16.27 -1.99 11.67
N ASN A 48 15.68 -0.81 11.90
CA ASN A 48 14.54 -0.32 11.14
C ASN A 48 14.93 0.27 9.78
N PHE A 49 15.99 1.07 9.75
CA PHE A 49 16.49 1.71 8.53
C PHE A 49 16.80 0.69 7.46
N GLU A 50 17.51 -0.36 7.82
CA GLU A 50 17.92 -1.31 6.81
C GLU A 50 16.73 -2.31 6.50
N LYS A 51 15.64 -2.38 7.30
CA LYS A 51 14.45 -3.25 7.00
C LYS A 51 13.68 -2.81 5.75
N GLY A 52 14.15 -1.77 5.05
CA GLY A 52 13.45 -1.12 3.95
C GLY A 52 12.15 -0.43 4.41
N LYS A 53 11.89 -0.43 5.72
CA LYS A 53 10.80 0.33 6.31
C LYS A 53 11.25 1.79 6.29
N ALA A 54 10.77 2.54 5.30
CA ALA A 54 10.91 3.99 5.27
C ALA A 54 10.38 4.64 6.57
N ILE A 55 9.51 3.92 7.29
CA ILE A 55 8.89 4.36 8.52
C ILE A 55 9.56 3.65 9.70
N THR A 56 10.28 4.48 10.44
CA THR A 56 11.16 4.22 11.58
C THR A 56 10.37 3.78 12.83
N THR A 57 11.04 3.64 13.97
CA THR A 57 10.52 3.72 15.35
C THR A 57 9.31 4.67 15.55
N ASN A 58 9.11 5.65 14.67
CA ASN A 58 7.94 6.52 14.61
C ASN A 58 6.61 5.80 14.29
N ALA A 59 6.59 4.69 13.54
CA ALA A 59 5.37 3.92 13.27
C ALA A 59 4.80 3.31 14.55
N ASP A 60 5.64 2.60 15.31
CA ASP A 60 5.25 2.03 16.60
C ASP A 60 4.89 3.13 17.59
N ARG A 61 5.64 4.24 17.59
CA ARG A 61 5.28 5.44 18.36
C ARG A 61 3.90 5.97 17.97
N GLN A 62 3.58 6.02 16.67
CA GLN A 62 2.30 6.49 16.14
C GLN A 62 1.15 5.54 16.50
N LEU A 63 1.34 4.23 16.40
CA LEU A 63 0.37 3.22 16.83
C LEU A 63 0.09 3.35 18.34
N ARG A 64 1.14 3.38 19.16
CA ARG A 64 1.02 3.59 20.61
C ARG A 64 0.40 4.96 20.94
N HIS A 65 0.71 6.00 20.16
CA HIS A 65 0.11 7.32 20.31
C HIS A 65 -1.38 7.31 19.99
N GLY A 66 -1.79 6.65 18.90
CA GLY A 66 -3.19 6.43 18.56
C GLY A 66 -3.95 5.69 19.66
N ALA A 67 -3.38 4.61 20.19
CA ALA A 67 -3.96 3.88 21.33
C ALA A 67 -4.11 4.77 22.58
N ARG A 68 -3.09 5.58 22.91
CA ARG A 68 -3.16 6.55 24.02
C ARG A 68 -4.23 7.61 23.80
N ILE A 69 -4.34 8.17 22.59
CA ILE A 69 -5.38 9.14 22.25
C ILE A 69 -6.77 8.50 22.38
N ASN A 70 -6.96 7.27 21.91
CA ASN A 70 -8.24 6.56 22.02
C ASN A 70 -8.61 6.34 23.49
N LEU A 71 -7.66 5.91 24.32
CA LEU A 71 -7.86 5.76 25.75
C LEU A 71 -8.17 7.10 26.43
N GLN A 72 -7.42 8.16 26.12
CA GLN A 72 -7.66 9.51 26.65
C GLN A 72 -9.05 10.02 26.29
N ARG A 73 -9.47 9.85 25.02
CA ARG A 73 -10.80 10.26 24.55
C ARG A 73 -11.91 9.46 25.20
N TYR A 74 -11.69 8.16 25.44
CA TYR A 74 -12.62 7.34 26.21
C TYR A 74 -12.75 7.85 27.66
N LYS A 75 -11.63 8.11 28.35
CA LYS A 75 -11.64 8.66 29.71
C LYS A 75 -12.32 10.01 29.80
N LEU A 76 -11.97 10.94 28.90
CA LEU A 76 -12.57 12.28 28.87
C LEU A 76 -14.08 12.21 28.63
N ARG A 77 -14.52 11.39 27.67
CA ARG A 77 -15.95 11.19 27.41
C ARG A 77 -16.68 10.58 28.60
N ARG A 78 -16.04 9.64 29.29
CA ARG A 78 -16.59 9.02 30.50
C ARG A 78 -16.68 10.03 31.65
N GLN A 79 -15.68 10.89 31.81
CA GLN A 79 -15.69 11.97 32.81
C GLN A 79 -16.80 12.99 32.52
N ASN A 80 -16.93 13.45 31.27
CA ASN A 80 -18.00 14.38 30.90
C ASN A 80 -19.39 13.79 31.18
N LEU A 81 -19.58 12.49 30.90
CA LEU A 81 -20.82 11.81 31.27
C LEU A 81 -21.02 11.79 32.78
N HIS A 82 -19.98 11.42 33.55
CA HIS A 82 -20.02 11.44 35.01
C HIS A 82 -20.43 12.81 35.55
N ASP A 83 -19.76 13.88 35.12
CA ASP A 83 -20.02 15.24 35.61
C ASP A 83 -21.43 15.72 35.23
N CYS A 84 -21.90 15.37 34.02
CA CYS A 84 -23.26 15.65 33.59
C CYS A 84 -24.30 14.95 34.48
N LEU A 85 -24.13 13.64 34.72
CA LEU A 85 -25.04 12.84 35.55
C LEU A 85 -24.97 13.23 37.03
N GLN A 86 -23.81 13.63 37.53
CA GLN A 86 -23.63 14.11 38.90
C GLN A 86 -24.39 15.42 39.14
N LYS A 87 -24.35 16.36 38.18
CA LYS A 87 -25.13 17.61 38.27
C LYS A 87 -26.64 17.36 38.35
N GLN A 88 -27.12 16.29 37.72
CA GLN A 88 -28.52 15.87 37.80
C GLN A 88 -28.84 15.04 39.05
N GLY A 89 -27.83 14.67 39.85
CA GLY A 89 -28.00 13.85 41.05
C GLY A 89 -28.29 12.38 40.79
N TRP A 90 -28.01 11.84 39.60
CA TRP A 90 -28.31 10.44 39.25
C TRP A 90 -27.25 9.45 39.76
N LEU A 91 -26.13 9.96 40.24
CA LEU A 91 -25.08 9.17 40.88
C LEU A 91 -25.40 9.08 42.37
N GLY A 92 -26.09 8.00 42.77
CA GLY A 92 -26.35 7.66 44.17
C GLY A 92 -25.09 7.21 44.92
N THR A 93 -25.28 6.72 46.14
CA THR A 93 -24.21 6.17 47.00
C THR A 93 -23.82 4.73 46.65
N GLU A 94 -24.65 4.07 45.83
CA GLU A 94 -24.44 2.68 45.39
C GLU A 94 -23.33 2.56 44.33
N ALA A 95 -22.79 1.34 44.21
CA ALA A 95 -21.69 1.07 43.30
C ALA A 95 -22.13 1.15 41.82
N MET A 96 -21.35 1.85 40.99
CA MET A 96 -21.57 1.96 39.54
C MET A 96 -21.06 0.74 38.74
N TYR A 97 -20.73 -0.35 39.43
CA TYR A 97 -20.24 -1.60 38.87
C TYR A 97 -21.00 -2.79 39.47
N GLU A 98 -20.93 -3.94 38.82
CA GLU A 98 -21.61 -5.16 39.25
C GLU A 98 -20.93 -5.70 40.52
N GLU A 99 -21.67 -5.78 41.62
CA GLU A 99 -21.20 -6.26 42.92
C GLU A 99 -22.21 -7.28 43.49
N GLY A 100 -21.72 -8.31 44.19
CA GLY A 100 -22.58 -9.35 44.78
C GLY A 100 -22.74 -10.65 43.97
N LYS A 101 -23.55 -11.58 44.50
CA LYS A 101 -23.83 -12.87 43.84
C LYS A 101 -24.87 -12.68 42.73
N ALA A 102 -24.65 -13.34 41.59
CA ALA A 102 -25.53 -13.30 40.40
C ALA A 102 -25.63 -11.95 39.65
N SER A 103 -24.70 -11.01 39.86
CA SER A 103 -24.68 -9.71 39.16
C SER A 103 -23.88 -9.67 37.87
N THR A 104 -23.25 -10.78 37.44
CA THR A 104 -22.31 -10.88 36.30
C THR A 104 -22.80 -10.29 34.97
N PHE A 105 -24.11 -10.23 34.75
CA PHE A 105 -24.74 -9.70 33.53
C PHE A 105 -25.81 -8.65 33.81
N GLU A 106 -25.85 -8.13 35.04
CA GLU A 106 -26.90 -7.23 35.51
C GLU A 106 -26.99 -5.97 34.63
N THR A 107 -25.86 -5.40 34.20
CA THR A 107 -25.91 -4.21 33.33
C THR A 107 -26.51 -4.50 31.96
N TYR A 108 -26.35 -5.73 31.44
CA TYR A 108 -27.00 -6.15 30.19
C TYR A 108 -28.50 -6.35 30.39
N LYS A 109 -28.90 -6.94 31.52
CA LYS A 109 -30.31 -7.05 31.91
C LYS A 109 -30.96 -5.68 32.05
N LEU A 110 -30.31 -4.74 32.74
CA LEU A 110 -30.81 -3.37 32.90
C LEU A 110 -30.95 -2.64 31.58
N ARG A 111 -30.03 -2.83 30.62
CA ARG A 111 -30.17 -2.27 29.26
C ARG A 111 -31.42 -2.78 28.55
N ALA A 112 -31.71 -4.07 28.65
CA ALA A 112 -32.90 -4.66 28.06
C ALA A 112 -34.17 -4.14 28.76
N LYS A 113 -34.18 -4.17 30.11
CA LYS A 113 -35.28 -3.70 30.94
C LYS A 113 -35.62 -2.22 30.68
N ALA A 114 -34.62 -1.35 30.58
CA ALA A 114 -34.81 0.09 30.38
C ALA A 114 -35.52 0.46 29.06
N ALA A 115 -35.55 -0.44 28.08
CA ALA A 115 -36.25 -0.22 26.83
C ALA A 115 -37.77 -0.41 26.95
N GLU A 116 -38.23 -1.14 27.98
CA GLU A 116 -39.63 -1.59 28.14
C GLU A 116 -40.27 -1.15 29.46
N GLU A 117 -39.50 -1.13 30.54
CA GLU A 117 -39.98 -0.91 31.91
C GLU A 117 -39.23 0.25 32.60
N GLU A 118 -39.82 0.80 33.66
CA GLU A 118 -39.15 1.76 34.52
C GLU A 118 -37.91 1.13 35.20
N ILE A 119 -36.81 1.88 35.17
CA ILE A 119 -35.64 1.65 36.02
C ILE A 119 -35.31 2.93 36.80
N SER A 120 -34.62 2.79 37.91
CA SER A 120 -34.18 3.95 38.68
C SER A 120 -33.19 4.81 37.88
N LEU A 121 -33.10 6.10 38.18
CA LEU A 121 -32.13 7.00 37.56
C LEU A 121 -30.68 6.56 37.78
N HIS A 122 -30.41 5.88 38.90
CA HIS A 122 -29.11 5.31 39.20
C HIS A 122 -28.77 4.12 38.28
N GLU A 123 -29.71 3.20 38.09
CA GLU A 123 -29.58 2.11 37.11
C GLU A 123 -29.47 2.66 35.68
N PHE A 124 -30.21 3.73 35.38
CA PHE A 124 -30.15 4.35 34.06
C PHE A 124 -28.78 4.98 33.81
N ALA A 125 -28.16 5.58 34.83
CA ALA A 125 -26.78 6.03 34.75
C ALA A 125 -25.81 4.87 34.43
N ARG A 126 -26.00 3.68 35.02
CA ARG A 126 -25.20 2.46 34.67
C ARG A 126 -25.37 2.08 33.20
N VAL A 127 -26.60 2.11 32.69
CA VAL A 127 -26.91 1.87 31.26
C VAL A 127 -26.18 2.87 30.36
N LEU A 128 -26.26 4.17 30.65
CA LEU A 128 -25.58 5.23 29.89
C LEU A 128 -24.05 5.05 29.90
N PHE A 129 -23.45 4.63 31.02
CA PHE A 129 -22.02 4.31 31.07
C PHE A 129 -21.62 3.10 30.23
N MET A 130 -22.52 2.13 30.05
CA MET A 130 -22.29 0.99 29.15
C MET A 130 -22.33 1.44 27.69
N LEU A 131 -23.34 2.24 27.29
CA LEU A 131 -23.43 2.84 25.94
C LEU A 131 -22.22 3.75 25.64
N ASN A 132 -21.76 4.52 26.62
CA ASN A 132 -20.55 5.34 26.53
C ASN A 132 -19.29 4.49 26.22
N LYS A 133 -19.20 3.30 26.81
CA LYS A 133 -18.11 2.34 26.61
C LYS A 133 -18.24 1.60 25.27
N LYS A 134 -19.46 1.27 24.86
CA LYS A 134 -19.80 0.47 23.68
C LYS A 134 -20.76 1.26 22.79
N ARG A 135 -20.23 2.04 21.85
CA ARG A 135 -20.99 2.99 21.00
C ARG A 135 -21.00 2.64 19.51
N GLY A 136 -20.88 1.35 19.20
CA GLY A 136 -20.90 0.83 17.83
C GLY A 136 -19.75 1.25 16.90
N TYR A 137 -19.75 0.69 15.70
CA TYR A 137 -18.87 1.02 14.58
C TYR A 137 -19.49 2.13 13.71
N LYS A 138 -18.70 3.14 13.33
CA LYS A 138 -19.09 4.13 12.31
C LYS A 138 -18.47 3.74 10.98
N SER A 139 -19.30 3.58 9.96
CA SER A 139 -18.83 3.47 8.58
C SER A 139 -18.07 4.74 8.16
N ASN A 140 -17.09 4.57 7.27
CA ASN A 140 -16.45 5.65 6.54
C ASN A 140 -16.19 5.16 5.11
N ARG A 141 -16.69 5.90 4.11
CA ARG A 141 -16.59 5.54 2.68
C ARG A 141 -15.14 5.31 2.24
N LYS A 142 -14.20 6.09 2.78
CA LYS A 142 -12.76 6.01 2.43
C LYS A 142 -12.00 4.94 3.21
N ALA A 143 -12.66 4.23 4.14
CA ALA A 143 -12.02 3.21 4.98
C ALA A 143 -12.16 1.78 4.42
N ASN A 144 -12.56 1.62 3.16
CA ASN A 144 -12.79 0.31 2.53
C ASN A 144 -11.49 -0.51 2.38
N ASN A 145 -11.11 -1.21 3.44
CA ASN A 145 -10.26 -2.39 3.36
C ASN A 145 -11.10 -3.54 2.80
N LYS A 146 -10.77 -4.01 1.60
CA LYS A 146 -11.49 -5.13 0.96
C LYS A 146 -11.47 -6.44 1.77
N GLU A 147 -10.54 -6.56 2.73
CA GLU A 147 -10.48 -7.68 3.69
C GLU A 147 -11.67 -7.71 4.67
N ASP A 148 -12.32 -6.57 4.93
CA ASP A 148 -13.42 -6.47 5.92
C ASP A 148 -14.82 -6.74 5.31
N GLY A 149 -14.90 -6.93 3.99
CA GLY A 149 -16.14 -7.11 3.21
C GLY A 149 -16.73 -5.79 2.67
N GLN A 150 -17.88 -5.85 1.98
CA GLN A 150 -18.66 -4.66 1.61
C GLN A 150 -19.76 -4.38 2.63
N LEU A 151 -19.98 -3.11 2.94
CA LEU A 151 -21.14 -2.66 3.72
C LEU A 151 -22.37 -2.67 2.83
N PHE A 152 -23.46 -3.26 3.31
CA PHE A 152 -24.72 -3.34 2.57
C PHE A 152 -25.87 -2.83 3.45
N ASP A 153 -26.56 -1.81 2.99
CA ASP A 153 -27.78 -1.28 3.60
C ASP A 153 -28.94 -1.45 2.61
N GLY A 154 -29.49 -2.67 2.56
CA GLY A 154 -30.70 -2.97 1.80
C GLY A 154 -31.93 -3.06 2.68
N MET A 155 -32.03 -2.29 3.78
CA MET A 155 -33.15 -2.47 4.73
C MET A 155 -34.52 -2.36 4.03
N THR A 156 -34.68 -1.43 3.10
CA THR A 156 -35.91 -1.29 2.29
C THR A 156 -36.24 -2.55 1.51
N ILE A 157 -35.23 -3.19 0.91
CA ILE A 157 -35.40 -4.47 0.19
C ILE A 157 -35.77 -5.56 1.17
N ALA A 158 -35.05 -5.66 2.30
CA ALA A 158 -35.34 -6.67 3.31
C ALA A 158 -36.77 -6.55 3.86
N LYS A 159 -37.27 -5.32 4.11
CA LYS A 159 -38.66 -5.10 4.55
C LYS A 159 -39.63 -5.67 3.53
N LYS A 160 -39.42 -5.37 2.26
CA LYS A 160 -40.27 -5.85 1.17
C LYS A 160 -40.23 -7.37 1.01
N LEU A 161 -39.04 -7.98 1.05
CA LEU A 161 -38.90 -9.45 1.03
C LEU A 161 -39.68 -10.10 2.17
N TYR A 162 -39.62 -9.51 3.36
CA TYR A 162 -40.33 -10.00 4.54
C TYR A 162 -41.85 -9.82 4.43
N GLU A 163 -42.33 -8.62 4.09
CA GLU A 163 -43.76 -8.27 3.99
C GLU A 163 -44.48 -9.01 2.86
N GLU A 164 -43.82 -9.18 1.71
CA GLU A 164 -44.38 -9.88 0.55
C GLU A 164 -44.04 -11.38 0.54
N HIS A 165 -43.33 -11.88 1.57
CA HIS A 165 -42.85 -13.26 1.70
C HIS A 165 -42.05 -13.80 0.50
N LEU A 166 -41.30 -12.91 -0.15
CA LEU A 166 -40.51 -13.23 -1.35
C LEU A 166 -39.08 -13.62 -1.00
N THR A 167 -38.52 -14.56 -1.77
CA THR A 167 -37.08 -14.80 -1.81
C THR A 167 -36.36 -13.72 -2.65
N PRO A 168 -35.05 -13.49 -2.42
CA PRO A 168 -34.24 -12.63 -3.29
C PRO A 168 -34.39 -12.94 -4.78
N ALA A 169 -34.44 -14.22 -5.16
CA ALA A 169 -34.67 -14.65 -6.54
C ALA A 169 -36.04 -14.24 -7.09
N GLU A 170 -37.13 -14.53 -6.35
CA GLU A 170 -38.49 -14.16 -6.76
C GLU A 170 -38.64 -12.64 -6.91
N TYR A 171 -38.12 -11.89 -5.94
CA TYR A 171 -38.16 -10.43 -5.99
C TYR A 171 -37.34 -9.87 -7.15
N SER A 172 -36.13 -10.38 -7.36
CA SER A 172 -35.30 -10.00 -8.51
C SER A 172 -36.02 -10.28 -9.83
N LEU A 173 -36.65 -11.44 -9.96
CA LEU A 173 -37.37 -11.85 -11.17
C LEU A 173 -38.60 -10.97 -11.41
N GLN A 174 -39.36 -10.63 -10.37
CA GLN A 174 -40.50 -9.71 -10.47
C GLN A 174 -40.08 -8.32 -10.96
N LEU A 175 -38.95 -7.80 -10.49
CA LEU A 175 -38.42 -6.51 -10.94
C LEU A 175 -38.00 -6.56 -12.40
N LEU A 176 -37.30 -7.62 -12.81
CA LEU A 176 -36.88 -7.83 -14.19
C LEU A 176 -38.07 -7.94 -15.14
N ASN A 177 -39.13 -8.66 -14.74
CA ASN A 177 -40.36 -8.77 -15.51
C ASN A 177 -41.10 -7.44 -15.66
N LYS A 178 -40.96 -6.52 -14.71
CA LYS A 178 -41.48 -5.14 -14.78
C LYS A 178 -40.59 -4.20 -15.62
N GLY A 179 -39.58 -4.73 -16.32
CA GLY A 179 -38.62 -3.95 -17.11
C GLY A 179 -37.58 -3.19 -16.29
N LYS A 180 -37.58 -3.35 -14.96
CA LYS A 180 -36.56 -2.78 -14.08
C LYS A 180 -35.39 -3.75 -14.00
N LYS A 181 -34.28 -3.42 -14.65
CA LYS A 181 -33.04 -4.19 -14.55
C LYS A 181 -32.45 -3.95 -13.17
N PHE A 182 -32.37 -4.99 -12.35
CA PHE A 182 -31.98 -4.88 -10.94
C PHE A 182 -30.60 -5.51 -10.71
N THR A 183 -29.67 -4.77 -10.10
CA THR A 183 -28.33 -5.28 -9.71
C THR A 183 -27.96 -4.83 -8.30
N GLN A 184 -28.87 -5.03 -7.34
CA GLN A 184 -28.57 -4.76 -5.92
C GLN A 184 -28.15 -6.04 -5.19
N GLY A 185 -27.27 -5.91 -4.19
CA GLY A 185 -26.91 -7.01 -3.28
C GLY A 185 -28.06 -7.39 -2.36
N TYR A 186 -27.92 -8.52 -1.65
CA TYR A 186 -28.86 -8.98 -0.63
C TYR A 186 -28.10 -9.25 0.67
N TYR A 187 -28.80 -9.19 1.80
CA TYR A 187 -28.21 -9.62 3.07
C TYR A 187 -27.87 -11.11 3.00
N ARG A 188 -26.80 -11.51 3.68
CA ARG A 188 -26.36 -12.91 3.69
C ARG A 188 -27.43 -13.81 4.31
N SER A 189 -28.11 -13.33 5.34
CA SER A 189 -29.26 -13.99 5.95
C SER A 189 -30.37 -14.34 4.93
N ASP A 190 -30.70 -13.44 4.00
CA ASP A 190 -31.74 -13.67 2.97
C ASP A 190 -31.30 -14.71 1.94
N LEU A 191 -30.05 -14.63 1.49
CA LEU A 191 -29.47 -15.59 0.55
C LEU A 191 -29.35 -16.98 1.18
N ASN A 192 -29.00 -17.06 2.47
CA ASN A 192 -29.03 -18.30 3.20
C ASN A 192 -30.46 -18.84 3.31
N ALA A 193 -31.45 -18.02 3.66
CA ALA A 193 -32.84 -18.46 3.75
C ALA A 193 -33.38 -18.97 2.40
N GLU A 194 -33.04 -18.32 1.28
CA GLU A 194 -33.35 -18.81 -0.07
C GLU A 194 -32.69 -20.18 -0.33
N LEU A 195 -31.40 -20.30 -0.01
CA LEU A 195 -30.66 -21.56 -0.18
C LEU A 195 -31.28 -22.69 0.64
N GLU A 196 -31.66 -22.42 1.89
CA GLU A 196 -32.30 -23.41 2.76
C GLU A 196 -33.65 -23.86 2.19
N ARG A 197 -34.50 -22.92 1.74
CA ARG A 197 -35.79 -23.26 1.10
C ARG A 197 -35.60 -24.10 -0.17
N ILE A 198 -34.64 -23.72 -1.02
CA ILE A 198 -34.32 -24.50 -2.22
C ILE A 198 -33.78 -25.89 -1.83
N TRP A 199 -32.90 -25.95 -0.83
CA TRP A 199 -32.33 -27.21 -0.36
C TRP A 199 -33.42 -28.16 0.13
N ASP A 200 -34.33 -27.67 0.97
CA ASP A 200 -35.38 -28.49 1.58
C ASP A 200 -36.43 -28.94 0.55
N GLU A 201 -36.76 -28.08 -0.43
CA GLU A 201 -37.67 -28.46 -1.52
C GLU A 201 -37.03 -29.53 -2.42
N GLN A 202 -35.79 -29.31 -2.85
CA GLN A 202 -35.09 -30.23 -3.77
C GLN A 202 -34.68 -31.54 -3.08
N LYS A 203 -34.50 -31.54 -1.76
CA LYS A 203 -34.17 -32.75 -0.97
C LYS A 203 -35.30 -33.79 -1.03
N LYS A 204 -36.54 -33.38 -1.28
CA LYS A 204 -37.68 -34.30 -1.50
C LYS A 204 -37.49 -35.16 -2.76
N TYR A 205 -36.81 -34.62 -3.77
CA TYR A 205 -36.58 -35.28 -5.06
C TYR A 205 -35.20 -35.94 -5.16
N TYR A 206 -34.19 -35.37 -4.48
CA TYR A 206 -32.80 -35.84 -4.51
C TYR A 206 -32.21 -36.09 -3.10
N PRO A 207 -32.85 -36.92 -2.26
CA PRO A 207 -32.40 -37.18 -0.90
C PRO A 207 -31.02 -37.85 -0.83
N GLU A 208 -30.60 -38.54 -1.90
CA GLU A 208 -29.30 -39.20 -2.02
C GLU A 208 -28.15 -38.22 -2.26
N ILE A 209 -28.46 -37.03 -2.80
CA ILE A 209 -27.48 -35.97 -3.08
C ILE A 209 -27.48 -34.93 -1.96
N LEU A 210 -28.67 -34.48 -1.54
CA LEU A 210 -28.84 -33.37 -0.60
C LEU A 210 -28.85 -33.82 0.87
N THR A 211 -27.76 -34.47 1.28
CA THR A 211 -27.57 -34.96 2.66
C THR A 211 -27.01 -33.87 3.59
N ASP A 212 -27.23 -34.02 4.89
CA ASP A 212 -26.74 -33.05 5.89
C ASP A 212 -25.20 -33.03 5.95
N GLU A 213 -24.56 -34.19 5.75
CA GLU A 213 -23.11 -34.30 5.59
C GLU A 213 -22.63 -33.51 4.37
N PHE A 214 -23.34 -33.60 3.24
CA PHE A 214 -22.99 -32.85 2.04
C PHE A 214 -23.19 -31.34 2.25
N LYS A 215 -24.26 -30.95 2.95
CA LYS A 215 -24.51 -29.54 3.32
C LYS A 215 -23.36 -28.95 4.13
N GLN A 216 -22.82 -29.70 5.09
CA GLN A 216 -21.63 -29.31 5.87
C GLN A 216 -20.37 -29.20 5.00
N GLN A 217 -20.17 -30.12 4.04
CA GLN A 217 -19.02 -30.05 3.11
C GLN A 217 -19.05 -28.79 2.23
N LEU A 218 -20.24 -28.28 1.92
CA LEU A 218 -20.44 -27.05 1.15
C LEU A 218 -20.37 -25.77 2.00
N GLU A 219 -20.18 -25.86 3.32
CA GLU A 219 -20.10 -24.70 4.19
C GLU A 219 -18.84 -23.87 3.91
N GLY A 220 -19.00 -22.55 3.76
CA GLY A 220 -17.91 -21.62 3.47
C GLY A 220 -17.27 -21.76 2.08
N LYS A 221 -17.82 -22.57 1.18
CA LYS A 221 -17.28 -22.78 -0.18
C LYS A 221 -17.82 -21.72 -1.17
N THR A 222 -16.99 -21.32 -2.13
CA THR A 222 -17.33 -20.36 -3.20
C THR A 222 -17.99 -21.07 -4.39
N LYS A 223 -18.60 -20.32 -5.31
CA LYS A 223 -19.29 -20.85 -6.51
C LYS A 223 -18.51 -21.93 -7.24
N THR A 224 -17.28 -21.61 -7.65
CA THR A 224 -16.43 -22.54 -8.40
C THR A 224 -16.09 -23.81 -7.61
N ASN A 225 -15.91 -23.70 -6.30
CA ASN A 225 -15.58 -24.84 -5.45
C ASN A 225 -16.80 -25.73 -5.21
N THR A 226 -17.97 -25.13 -4.99
CA THR A 226 -19.24 -25.87 -4.90
C THR A 226 -19.48 -26.67 -6.18
N SER A 227 -19.33 -26.06 -7.36
CA SER A 227 -19.46 -26.77 -8.64
C SER A 227 -18.49 -27.95 -8.77
N LYS A 228 -17.23 -27.77 -8.36
CA LYS A 228 -16.22 -28.85 -8.38
C LYS A 228 -16.55 -29.99 -7.41
N ILE A 229 -17.13 -29.67 -6.25
CA ILE A 229 -17.51 -30.67 -5.25
C ILE A 229 -18.69 -31.51 -5.75
N PHE A 230 -19.70 -30.90 -6.40
CA PHE A 230 -20.77 -31.63 -7.08
C PHE A 230 -20.22 -32.60 -8.13
N LEU A 231 -19.28 -32.14 -8.96
CA LEU A 231 -18.64 -32.98 -9.97
C LEU A 231 -17.83 -34.12 -9.34
N ALA A 232 -17.03 -33.82 -8.31
CA ALA A 232 -16.14 -34.81 -7.70
C ALA A 232 -16.88 -35.90 -6.93
N LYS A 233 -17.95 -35.56 -6.21
CA LYS A 233 -18.68 -36.51 -5.34
C LYS A 233 -19.79 -37.25 -6.07
N TYR A 234 -20.49 -36.58 -6.97
CA TYR A 234 -21.70 -37.12 -7.61
C TYR A 234 -21.61 -37.18 -9.14
N GLY A 235 -20.51 -36.72 -9.75
CA GLY A 235 -20.38 -36.70 -11.21
C GLY A 235 -21.26 -35.67 -11.92
N ILE A 236 -21.80 -34.69 -11.19
CA ILE A 236 -22.79 -33.72 -11.71
C ILE A 236 -22.07 -32.46 -12.18
N TYR A 237 -22.23 -32.11 -13.46
CA TYR A 237 -21.77 -30.85 -14.01
C TYR A 237 -22.75 -29.72 -13.68
N SER A 238 -22.27 -28.49 -13.54
CA SER A 238 -23.15 -27.33 -13.43
C SER A 238 -23.69 -26.95 -14.82
N ALA A 239 -24.99 -26.67 -14.92
CA ALA A 239 -25.63 -26.28 -16.17
C ALA A 239 -24.96 -25.06 -16.83
N ASP A 240 -24.83 -25.10 -18.15
CA ASP A 240 -24.24 -24.03 -18.96
C ASP A 240 -25.28 -22.93 -19.30
N LEU A 241 -24.90 -21.67 -19.11
CA LEU A 241 -25.69 -20.53 -19.56
C LEU A 241 -25.46 -20.25 -21.06
N LYS A 242 -26.34 -20.76 -21.93
CA LYS A 242 -26.31 -20.50 -23.39
C LYS A 242 -27.31 -19.40 -23.79
N GLY A 243 -26.92 -18.47 -24.66
CA GLY A 243 -27.80 -17.45 -25.27
C GLY A 243 -27.70 -16.02 -24.68
N LEU A 244 -28.60 -15.13 -25.12
CA LEU A 244 -28.70 -13.71 -24.73
C LEU A 244 -29.25 -13.49 -23.31
N ASP A 245 -29.83 -14.50 -22.66
CA ASP A 245 -30.59 -14.37 -21.40
C ASP A 245 -29.77 -14.69 -20.13
N ARG A 246 -28.46 -14.41 -20.15
CA ARG A 246 -27.48 -14.82 -19.11
C ARG A 246 -27.75 -14.28 -17.71
N LYS A 247 -28.48 -13.17 -17.57
CA LYS A 247 -28.81 -12.56 -16.26
C LYS A 247 -30.14 -13.06 -15.70
N LEU A 248 -31.09 -13.43 -16.58
CA LEU A 248 -32.44 -13.79 -16.19
C LEU A 248 -32.57 -15.30 -15.91
N GLN A 249 -31.85 -16.13 -16.67
CA GLN A 249 -31.88 -17.58 -16.52
C GLN A 249 -31.49 -18.07 -15.12
N PRO A 250 -30.43 -17.56 -14.45
CA PRO A 250 -30.11 -17.95 -13.07
C PRO A 250 -31.25 -17.71 -12.08
N LEU A 251 -31.98 -16.61 -12.26
CA LEU A 251 -33.09 -16.24 -11.37
C LEU A 251 -34.31 -17.12 -11.65
N LYS A 252 -34.64 -17.37 -12.93
CA LYS A 252 -35.67 -18.34 -13.30
C LYS A 252 -35.41 -19.71 -12.69
N TRP A 253 -34.19 -20.24 -12.85
CA TRP A 253 -33.81 -21.54 -12.29
C TRP A 253 -33.89 -21.59 -10.75
N ARG A 254 -33.56 -20.50 -10.05
CA ARG A 254 -33.74 -20.42 -8.60
C ARG A 254 -35.22 -20.46 -8.21
N VAL A 255 -36.07 -19.72 -8.91
CA VAL A 255 -37.52 -19.71 -8.67
C VAL A 255 -38.15 -21.06 -9.00
N GLU A 256 -37.76 -21.69 -10.11
CA GLU A 256 -38.20 -23.04 -10.47
C GLU A 256 -37.78 -24.06 -9.40
N ALA A 257 -36.54 -23.99 -8.90
CA ALA A 257 -36.05 -24.86 -7.85
C ALA A 257 -36.75 -24.67 -6.48
N LEU A 258 -37.47 -23.56 -6.29
CA LEU A 258 -38.32 -23.33 -5.11
C LEU A 258 -39.71 -23.97 -5.25
N GLN A 259 -40.15 -24.30 -6.46
CA GLN A 259 -41.54 -24.68 -6.76
C GLN A 259 -41.68 -26.11 -7.28
N GLN A 260 -40.66 -26.63 -7.96
CA GLN A 260 -40.71 -27.93 -8.65
C GLN A 260 -39.34 -28.59 -8.73
N GLN A 261 -39.31 -29.87 -9.07
CA GLN A 261 -38.07 -30.60 -9.36
C GLN A 261 -37.33 -29.97 -10.55
N VAL A 262 -36.05 -29.68 -10.39
CA VAL A 262 -35.16 -29.20 -11.48
C VAL A 262 -34.08 -30.23 -11.78
N ASP A 263 -33.54 -30.22 -12.99
CA ASP A 263 -32.47 -31.13 -13.39
C ASP A 263 -31.25 -31.04 -12.46
N LYS A 264 -30.57 -32.17 -12.26
CA LYS A 264 -29.39 -32.27 -11.36
C LYS A 264 -28.31 -31.24 -11.70
N GLU A 265 -28.13 -30.94 -12.98
CA GLU A 265 -27.15 -29.96 -13.46
C GLU A 265 -27.55 -28.51 -13.14
N VAL A 266 -28.86 -28.21 -13.25
CA VAL A 266 -29.45 -26.92 -12.88
C VAL A 266 -29.39 -26.74 -11.37
N LEU A 267 -29.70 -27.78 -10.59
CA LEU A 267 -29.57 -27.78 -9.14
C LEU A 267 -28.13 -27.47 -8.70
N ALA A 268 -27.15 -28.14 -9.31
CA ALA A 268 -25.74 -27.90 -9.03
C ALA A 268 -25.33 -26.45 -9.36
N PHE A 269 -25.84 -25.89 -10.46
CA PHE A 269 -25.63 -24.48 -10.80
C PHE A 269 -26.25 -23.53 -9.77
N VAL A 270 -27.53 -23.73 -9.41
CA VAL A 270 -28.28 -22.87 -8.48
C VAL A 270 -27.62 -22.81 -7.11
N ILE A 271 -27.29 -23.98 -6.52
CA ILE A 271 -26.64 -24.05 -5.20
C ILE A 271 -25.25 -23.41 -5.27
N SER A 272 -24.49 -23.67 -6.33
CA SER A 272 -23.15 -23.07 -6.51
C SER A 272 -23.23 -21.54 -6.65
N ASP A 273 -24.18 -21.03 -7.43
CA ASP A 273 -24.37 -19.60 -7.63
C ASP A 273 -24.77 -18.88 -6.34
N LEU A 274 -25.71 -19.44 -5.57
CA LEU A 274 -26.11 -18.93 -4.25
C LEU A 274 -24.93 -18.90 -3.27
N LYS A 275 -24.17 -20.00 -3.16
CA LYS A 275 -22.97 -20.05 -2.31
C LYS A 275 -21.92 -19.00 -2.72
N GLY A 276 -21.78 -18.73 -4.02
CA GLY A 276 -20.95 -17.64 -4.52
C GLY A 276 -21.39 -16.25 -4.01
N GLN A 277 -22.67 -15.96 -4.09
CA GLN A 277 -23.23 -14.69 -3.60
C GLN A 277 -23.12 -14.55 -2.07
N ILE A 278 -23.33 -15.65 -1.33
CA ILE A 278 -23.12 -15.73 0.12
C ILE A 278 -21.66 -15.50 0.49
N ALA A 279 -20.71 -16.07 -0.26
CA ALA A 279 -19.29 -15.87 -0.01
C ALA A 279 -18.87 -14.41 -0.27
N ASN A 280 -19.42 -13.76 -1.28
CA ASN A 280 -19.12 -12.34 -1.57
C ASN A 280 -19.63 -11.37 -0.49
N THR A 281 -20.66 -11.76 0.25
CA THR A 281 -21.20 -10.99 1.39
C THR A 281 -20.56 -11.40 2.73
N SER A 282 -19.63 -12.36 2.71
CA SER A 282 -18.93 -12.82 3.91
C SER A 282 -17.82 -11.84 4.33
N GLY A 283 -17.94 -11.28 5.52
CA GLY A 283 -17.01 -10.28 6.05
C GLY A 283 -17.50 -9.70 7.38
N LEU A 284 -16.62 -8.99 8.09
CA LEU A 284 -16.98 -8.33 9.34
C LEU A 284 -18.13 -7.34 9.14
N LEU A 285 -18.10 -6.59 8.03
CA LEU A 285 -19.08 -5.57 7.68
C LEU A 285 -20.42 -6.17 7.24
N GLY A 286 -20.40 -7.31 6.53
CA GLY A 286 -21.61 -8.08 6.22
C GLY A 286 -22.30 -8.59 7.48
N ALA A 287 -21.55 -9.15 8.44
CA ALA A 287 -22.09 -9.65 9.70
C ALA A 287 -22.67 -8.54 10.60
N ILE A 288 -22.12 -7.32 10.56
CA ILE A 288 -22.72 -6.15 11.24
C ILE A 288 -24.05 -5.80 10.57
N SER A 289 -24.12 -5.86 9.24
CA SER A 289 -25.32 -5.57 8.46
C SER A 289 -26.46 -6.56 8.74
N ASP A 290 -26.18 -7.86 8.75
CA ASP A 290 -27.18 -8.89 9.08
C ASP A 290 -27.72 -8.74 10.51
N ARG A 291 -26.87 -8.44 11.49
CA ARG A 291 -27.34 -8.21 12.87
C ARG A 291 -28.25 -7.00 12.97
N SER A 292 -27.93 -5.90 12.28
CA SER A 292 -28.78 -4.71 12.25
C SER A 292 -30.14 -5.02 11.62
N LYS A 293 -30.17 -5.89 10.59
CA LYS A 293 -31.40 -6.43 10.02
C LYS A 293 -32.20 -7.24 11.06
N GLU A 294 -31.56 -8.18 11.74
CA GLU A 294 -32.18 -9.02 12.78
C GLU A 294 -32.82 -8.17 13.89
N LEU A 295 -32.09 -7.17 14.41
CA LEU A 295 -32.60 -6.24 15.42
C LEU A 295 -33.88 -5.53 14.97
N TYR A 296 -33.89 -5.04 13.72
CA TYR A 296 -35.04 -4.32 13.16
C TYR A 296 -36.30 -5.20 13.07
N PHE A 297 -36.19 -6.42 12.50
CA PHE A 297 -37.35 -7.30 12.33
C PHE A 297 -37.88 -7.86 13.64
N ASN A 298 -36.98 -8.16 14.58
CA ASN A 298 -37.37 -8.62 15.91
C ASN A 298 -37.85 -7.48 16.81
N LYS A 299 -37.80 -6.21 16.33
CA LYS A 299 -38.10 -5.00 17.11
C LYS A 299 -37.31 -4.94 18.42
N GLN A 300 -36.07 -5.41 18.38
CA GLN A 300 -35.17 -5.49 19.52
C GLN A 300 -34.09 -4.42 19.44
N THR A 301 -33.76 -3.86 20.59
CA THR A 301 -32.55 -3.06 20.79
C THR A 301 -31.32 -3.95 20.91
N VAL A 302 -30.12 -3.37 20.76
CA VAL A 302 -28.85 -4.08 21.00
C VAL A 302 -28.79 -4.65 22.43
N GLY A 303 -29.35 -3.94 23.41
CA GLY A 303 -29.45 -4.38 24.80
C GLY A 303 -30.28 -5.65 24.95
N GLN A 304 -31.51 -5.65 24.43
CA GLN A 304 -32.41 -6.81 24.44
C GLN A 304 -31.80 -8.02 23.72
N TYR A 305 -31.22 -7.83 22.55
CA TYR A 305 -30.58 -8.92 21.79
C TYR A 305 -29.42 -9.58 22.55
N LEU A 306 -28.54 -8.77 23.14
CA LEU A 306 -27.40 -9.29 23.91
C LEU A 306 -27.85 -9.98 25.19
N TRP A 307 -28.92 -9.48 25.84
CA TRP A 307 -29.49 -10.11 27.02
C TRP A 307 -30.15 -11.45 26.68
N ALA A 308 -30.97 -11.52 25.64
CA ALA A 308 -31.59 -12.77 25.18
C ALA A 308 -30.55 -13.86 24.88
N SER A 309 -29.44 -13.49 24.23
CA SER A 309 -28.31 -14.42 23.98
C SER A 309 -27.66 -14.97 25.26
N LEU A 310 -27.67 -14.19 26.35
CA LEU A 310 -27.09 -14.57 27.64
C LEU A 310 -28.08 -15.38 28.48
N GLU A 311 -29.38 -15.12 28.36
CA GLU A 311 -30.43 -15.93 28.98
C GLU A 311 -30.47 -17.34 28.37
N GLU A 312 -30.34 -17.44 27.05
CA GLU A 312 -30.27 -18.74 26.37
C GLU A 312 -29.01 -19.52 26.75
N ASN A 313 -27.85 -18.84 26.76
CA ASN A 313 -26.59 -19.46 27.15
C ASN A 313 -25.66 -18.45 27.85
N PRO A 314 -25.49 -18.56 29.19
CA PRO A 314 -24.62 -17.68 29.96
C PRO A 314 -23.14 -17.69 29.54
N HIS A 315 -22.68 -18.73 28.83
CA HIS A 315 -21.32 -18.85 28.33
C HIS A 315 -21.11 -18.20 26.95
N THR A 316 -22.16 -17.65 26.35
CA THR A 316 -22.08 -16.95 25.06
C THR A 316 -21.13 -15.76 25.14
N SER A 317 -20.10 -15.75 24.29
CA SER A 317 -19.21 -14.60 24.21
C SER A 317 -19.91 -13.40 23.56
N ILE A 318 -20.16 -12.36 24.36
CA ILE A 318 -20.60 -11.03 23.90
C ILE A 318 -19.42 -10.14 23.44
N LYS A 319 -18.17 -10.60 23.66
CA LYS A 319 -16.97 -9.90 23.16
C LYS A 319 -16.82 -10.14 21.65
N ASN A 320 -16.28 -9.14 20.95
CA ASN A 320 -16.06 -9.15 19.49
C ASN A 320 -17.34 -9.32 18.64
N LYS A 321 -18.51 -8.94 19.17
CA LYS A 321 -19.76 -8.78 18.41
C LYS A 321 -20.00 -7.28 18.10
N PRO A 322 -19.48 -6.73 17.00
CA PRO A 322 -19.72 -5.33 16.65
C PRO A 322 -21.13 -5.08 16.11
N PHE A 323 -21.69 -3.91 16.43
CA PHE A 323 -22.95 -3.41 15.87
C PHE A 323 -22.70 -2.04 15.23
N TYR A 324 -23.62 -1.56 14.40
CA TYR A 324 -23.51 -0.19 13.89
C TYR A 324 -23.66 0.82 15.02
N ARG A 325 -23.09 2.01 14.82
CA ARG A 325 -23.38 3.15 15.68
C ARG A 325 -24.87 3.50 15.65
N GLN A 326 -25.53 3.36 14.50
CA GLN A 326 -26.96 3.62 14.38
C GLN A 326 -27.78 2.69 15.29
N ASP A 327 -27.49 1.39 15.33
CA ASP A 327 -28.19 0.44 16.22
C ASP A 327 -28.12 0.85 17.71
N TYR A 328 -26.97 1.40 18.13
CA TYR A 328 -26.80 1.93 19.49
C TYR A 328 -27.49 3.29 19.70
N LEU A 329 -27.60 4.11 18.66
CA LEU A 329 -28.41 5.34 18.70
C LEU A 329 -29.89 4.97 18.83
N ASP A 330 -30.38 4.02 18.05
CA ASP A 330 -31.77 3.54 18.10
C ASP A 330 -32.10 2.93 19.47
N GLU A 331 -31.19 2.14 20.06
CA GLU A 331 -31.29 1.69 21.46
C GLU A 331 -31.37 2.86 22.44
N PHE A 332 -30.48 3.86 22.30
CA PHE A 332 -30.48 5.04 23.17
C PHE A 332 -31.80 5.81 23.07
N GLU A 333 -32.30 6.04 21.85
CA GLU A 333 -33.58 6.73 21.61
C GLU A 333 -34.72 5.98 22.27
N LYS A 334 -34.82 4.66 22.03
CA LYS A 334 -35.86 3.82 22.61
C LYS A 334 -35.85 3.85 24.14
N ILE A 335 -34.66 3.68 24.74
CA ILE A 335 -34.53 3.73 26.19
C ILE A 335 -34.89 5.13 26.71
N TRP A 336 -34.38 6.20 26.09
CA TRP A 336 -34.65 7.56 26.52
C TRP A 336 -36.14 7.90 26.48
N GLU A 337 -36.81 7.56 25.38
CA GLU A 337 -38.26 7.80 25.20
C GLU A 337 -39.07 7.03 26.24
N THR A 338 -38.79 5.74 26.45
CA THR A 338 -39.44 4.93 27.48
C THR A 338 -39.19 5.53 28.87
N GLN A 339 -37.94 5.80 29.25
CA GLN A 339 -37.65 6.34 30.58
C GLN A 339 -38.20 7.75 30.80
N ALA A 340 -38.32 8.59 29.76
CA ALA A 340 -38.87 9.94 29.85
C ALA A 340 -40.36 9.96 30.24
N THR A 341 -41.09 8.86 30.00
CA THR A 341 -42.47 8.70 30.48
C THR A 341 -42.56 8.56 32.00
N PHE A 342 -41.51 8.03 32.64
CA PHE A 342 -41.45 7.83 34.09
C PHE A 342 -40.69 8.96 34.81
N HIS A 343 -39.63 9.49 34.18
CA HIS A 343 -38.74 10.48 34.79
C HIS A 343 -38.80 11.84 34.10
N LYS A 344 -39.46 12.82 34.73
CA LYS A 344 -39.61 14.20 34.21
C LYS A 344 -38.29 14.97 33.98
N GLN A 345 -37.20 14.48 34.56
CA GLN A 345 -35.87 15.10 34.47
C GLN A 345 -35.22 14.87 33.09
N LEU A 346 -35.77 13.97 32.26
CA LEU A 346 -35.25 13.62 30.94
C LEU A 346 -35.68 14.62 29.87
N THR A 347 -35.08 15.82 29.88
CA THR A 347 -35.42 16.88 28.92
C THR A 347 -34.76 16.69 27.55
N PRO A 348 -35.31 17.27 26.47
CA PRO A 348 -34.69 17.26 25.13
C PRO A 348 -33.27 17.85 25.10
N GLU A 349 -33.01 18.89 25.88
CA GLU A 349 -31.69 19.54 25.97
C GLU A 349 -30.66 18.58 26.58
N LEU A 350 -31.05 17.89 27.67
CA LEU A 350 -30.20 16.89 28.31
C LEU A 350 -29.96 15.69 27.39
N LYS A 351 -30.97 15.27 26.63
CA LYS A 351 -30.84 14.23 25.59
C LYS A 351 -29.77 14.61 24.58
N GLN A 352 -29.81 15.84 24.06
CA GLN A 352 -28.83 16.33 23.09
C GLN A 352 -27.41 16.36 23.68
N GLU A 353 -27.26 16.85 24.91
CA GLU A 353 -25.97 16.87 25.61
C GLU A 353 -25.39 15.46 25.79
N ILE A 354 -26.18 14.53 26.34
CA ILE A 354 -25.74 13.16 26.62
C ILE A 354 -25.50 12.38 25.32
N ARG A 355 -26.42 12.43 24.36
CA ARG A 355 -26.36 11.65 23.11
C ARG A 355 -25.29 12.19 22.16
N ASP A 356 -25.43 13.44 21.75
CA ASP A 356 -24.74 13.99 20.58
C ASP A 356 -23.38 14.58 20.93
N ILE A 357 -23.26 15.19 22.11
CA ILE A 357 -22.04 15.87 22.56
C ILE A 357 -21.14 14.91 23.35
N ILE A 358 -21.73 14.08 24.22
CA ILE A 358 -20.98 13.18 25.09
C ILE A 358 -20.80 11.80 24.44
N ILE A 359 -21.84 10.96 24.35
CA ILE A 359 -21.71 9.53 24.04
C ILE A 359 -21.25 9.28 22.59
N PHE A 360 -21.99 9.80 21.62
CA PHE A 360 -21.81 9.44 20.21
C PHE A 360 -20.89 10.40 19.44
N TYR A 361 -20.48 11.52 20.04
CA TYR A 361 -19.53 12.45 19.43
C TYR A 361 -18.22 11.76 19.01
N GLN A 362 -17.83 11.96 17.76
CA GLN A 362 -16.54 11.55 17.23
C GLN A 362 -15.90 12.72 16.49
N ARG A 363 -14.66 13.06 16.87
CA ARG A 363 -13.90 14.09 16.16
C ARG A 363 -13.71 13.70 14.69
N PRO A 364 -13.87 14.64 13.74
CA PRO A 364 -13.61 14.38 12.33
C PRO A 364 -12.14 14.01 12.12
N LEU A 365 -11.85 13.32 11.02
CA LEU A 365 -10.48 13.02 10.64
C LEU A 365 -9.73 14.33 10.37
N LYS A 366 -8.49 14.41 10.87
CA LYS A 366 -7.65 15.57 10.60
C LYS A 366 -7.19 15.52 9.15
N SER A 367 -7.47 16.59 8.42
CA SER A 367 -6.90 16.78 7.08
C SER A 367 -5.37 16.78 7.14
N LYS A 368 -4.73 15.98 6.29
CA LYS A 368 -3.27 15.90 6.17
C LYS A 368 -2.73 16.77 5.02
N LYS A 369 -3.40 17.88 4.71
CA LYS A 369 -3.01 18.81 3.62
C LYS A 369 -1.56 19.31 3.72
N SER A 370 -0.98 19.36 4.92
CA SER A 370 0.43 19.73 5.12
C SER A 370 1.42 18.71 4.56
N LEU A 371 1.02 17.43 4.47
CA LEU A 371 1.85 16.36 3.90
C LEU A 371 1.84 16.35 2.37
N ILE A 372 0.90 17.07 1.75
CA ILE A 372 0.85 17.21 0.30
C ILE A 372 2.01 18.12 -0.13
N SER A 373 2.81 17.67 -1.08
CA SER A 373 3.93 18.42 -1.62
C SER A 373 3.48 19.74 -2.24
N VAL A 374 4.36 20.74 -2.20
CA VAL A 374 4.20 21.97 -3.00
C VAL A 374 4.64 21.65 -4.43
N CYS A 375 3.99 22.26 -5.42
CA CYS A 375 4.32 22.09 -6.83
C CYS A 375 5.75 22.54 -7.13
N GLU A 376 6.51 21.70 -7.83
CA GLU A 376 7.93 21.93 -8.13
C GLU A 376 8.18 23.21 -8.96
N LEU A 377 7.27 23.54 -9.88
CA LEU A 377 7.39 24.67 -10.80
C LEU A 377 6.81 25.99 -10.27
N GLU A 378 5.99 25.94 -9.21
CA GLU A 378 5.27 27.10 -8.65
C GLU A 378 5.62 27.35 -7.17
N GLN A 379 6.71 26.75 -6.68
CA GLN A 379 7.20 26.94 -5.32
C GLN A 379 8.20 28.09 -5.20
N ARG A 380 8.15 28.78 -4.06
CA ARG A 380 9.15 29.78 -3.65
C ARG A 380 9.54 29.60 -2.20
N LYS A 381 10.77 29.95 -1.87
CA LYS A 381 11.30 29.96 -0.50
C LYS A 381 11.07 31.33 0.11
N VAL A 382 10.53 31.37 1.32
CA VAL A 382 10.28 32.61 2.08
C VAL A 382 10.76 32.42 3.51
N LYS A 383 11.41 33.43 4.08
CA LYS A 383 11.74 33.45 5.51
C LYS A 383 10.49 33.78 6.31
N ALA A 384 10.13 32.90 7.24
CA ALA A 384 9.00 33.08 8.13
C ALA A 384 9.42 32.84 9.58
N THR A 385 8.94 33.68 10.49
CA THR A 385 9.16 33.52 11.93
C THR A 385 8.20 32.48 12.48
N ILE A 386 8.71 31.31 12.86
CA ILE A 386 7.94 30.21 13.46
C ILE A 386 8.54 29.90 14.82
N ASP A 387 7.75 30.09 15.88
CA ASP A 387 8.17 29.93 17.29
C ASP A 387 9.33 30.87 17.67
N GLY A 388 9.29 32.14 17.23
CA GLY A 388 10.32 33.15 17.53
C GLY A 388 11.66 32.94 16.81
N LYS A 389 11.75 32.00 15.86
CA LYS A 389 12.94 31.75 15.04
C LYS A 389 12.62 31.93 13.56
N GLU A 390 13.47 32.65 12.84
CA GLU A 390 13.40 32.70 11.38
C GLU A 390 13.70 31.32 10.79
N LYS A 391 12.78 30.82 9.95
CA LYS A 391 12.94 29.59 9.19
C LYS A 391 12.61 29.85 7.73
N GLU A 392 13.42 29.30 6.83
CA GLU A 392 13.08 29.27 5.41
C GLU A 392 12.03 28.19 5.15
N ILE A 393 10.85 28.59 4.66
CA ILE A 393 9.76 27.68 4.32
C ILE A 393 9.46 27.76 2.83
N THR A 394 9.12 26.60 2.25
CA THR A 394 8.65 26.51 0.87
C THR A 394 7.14 26.73 0.83
N ILE A 395 6.71 27.76 0.12
CA ILE A 395 5.31 28.08 -0.12
C ILE A 395 4.98 27.98 -1.61
N GLY A 396 3.72 27.67 -1.92
CA GLY A 396 3.23 27.55 -3.29
C GLY A 396 1.96 26.69 -3.35
N PRO A 397 1.34 26.58 -4.53
CA PRO A 397 0.17 25.73 -4.72
C PRO A 397 0.53 24.26 -4.50
N LYS A 398 -0.40 23.50 -3.93
CA LYS A 398 -0.23 22.06 -3.70
C LYS A 398 -0.32 21.29 -5.02
N VAL A 399 0.36 20.14 -5.07
CA VAL A 399 0.27 19.23 -6.20
C VAL A 399 -1.15 18.68 -6.38
N ALA A 400 -1.56 18.45 -7.63
CA ALA A 400 -2.88 17.94 -7.95
C ALA A 400 -3.01 16.44 -7.65
N PRO A 401 -4.17 15.95 -7.19
CA PRO A 401 -4.47 14.53 -7.16
C PRO A 401 -4.38 13.93 -8.56
N LYS A 402 -3.89 12.71 -8.70
CA LYS A 402 -3.84 12.01 -9.99
C LYS A 402 -5.24 11.79 -10.57
N SER A 403 -6.24 11.60 -9.73
CA SER A 403 -7.62 11.46 -10.18
C SER A 403 -8.25 12.76 -10.71
N SER A 404 -7.60 13.91 -10.50
CA SER A 404 -8.13 15.19 -10.98
C SER A 404 -8.32 15.18 -12.50
N PRO A 405 -9.45 15.69 -13.01
CA PRO A 405 -9.69 15.81 -14.45
C PRO A 405 -8.54 16.51 -15.17
N VAL A 406 -8.04 17.62 -14.63
CA VAL A 406 -6.90 18.36 -15.20
C VAL A 406 -5.63 17.52 -15.26
N PHE A 407 -5.37 16.69 -14.24
CA PHE A 407 -4.19 15.82 -14.24
C PHE A 407 -4.32 14.72 -15.31
N GLN A 408 -5.51 14.14 -15.44
CA GLN A 408 -5.78 13.11 -16.44
C GLN A 408 -5.56 13.65 -17.85
N GLU A 409 -6.12 14.83 -18.16
CA GLU A 409 -5.92 15.53 -19.43
C GLU A 409 -4.44 15.80 -19.70
N PHE A 410 -3.75 16.41 -18.74
CA PHE A 410 -2.33 16.72 -18.82
C PHE A 410 -1.47 15.48 -19.14
N ARG A 411 -1.72 14.36 -18.44
CA ARG A 411 -0.97 13.12 -18.63
C ARG A 411 -1.20 12.51 -20.00
N ILE A 412 -2.43 12.52 -20.52
CA ILE A 412 -2.76 11.95 -21.83
C ILE A 412 -1.98 12.68 -22.91
N TRP A 413 -2.05 14.02 -22.94
CA TRP A 413 -1.32 14.83 -23.92
C TRP A 413 0.20 14.68 -23.79
N GLN A 414 0.73 14.65 -22.57
CA GLN A 414 2.14 14.36 -22.35
C GLN A 414 2.55 12.99 -22.90
N ASN A 415 1.73 11.95 -22.71
CA ASN A 415 2.02 10.61 -23.21
C ASN A 415 1.94 10.54 -24.74
N LEU A 416 0.90 11.12 -25.34
CA LEU A 416 0.69 11.12 -26.79
C LEU A 416 1.84 11.79 -27.55
N ASN A 417 2.39 12.89 -27.04
CA ASN A 417 3.52 13.58 -27.67
C ASN A 417 4.83 12.77 -27.61
N ASN A 418 4.90 11.76 -26.74
CA ASN A 418 6.04 10.85 -26.65
C ASN A 418 5.84 9.55 -27.47
N VAL A 419 4.68 9.37 -28.11
CA VAL A 419 4.40 8.19 -28.94
C VAL A 419 5.13 8.35 -30.28
N LEU A 420 5.86 7.29 -30.65
CA LEU A 420 6.53 7.19 -31.94
C LEU A 420 5.90 6.07 -32.75
N LEU A 421 5.52 6.37 -33.99
CA LEU A 421 5.22 5.38 -35.02
C LEU A 421 6.53 4.87 -35.62
N ILE A 422 6.65 3.56 -35.66
CA ILE A 422 7.82 2.84 -36.17
C ILE A 422 7.34 2.08 -37.41
N ASP A 423 7.94 2.36 -38.56
CA ASP A 423 7.75 1.52 -39.74
C ASP A 423 8.70 0.33 -39.65
N ASN A 424 8.18 -0.90 -39.64
CA ASN A 424 8.97 -2.12 -39.51
C ASN A 424 9.74 -2.46 -40.79
N ASP A 425 9.30 -1.96 -41.95
CA ASP A 425 9.94 -2.23 -43.23
C ASP A 425 11.17 -1.33 -43.43
N THR A 426 11.09 -0.06 -42.99
CA THR A 426 12.20 0.92 -43.11
C THR A 426 12.96 1.17 -41.81
N ASN A 427 12.43 0.72 -40.67
CA ASN A 427 12.89 1.05 -39.31
C ASN A 427 12.92 2.56 -39.00
N GLU A 428 12.19 3.37 -39.78
CA GLU A 428 12.03 4.80 -39.55
C GLU A 428 11.10 5.06 -38.36
N LYS A 429 11.43 6.08 -37.56
CA LYS A 429 10.66 6.47 -36.38
C LYS A 429 10.22 7.91 -36.53
N ARG A 430 8.91 8.15 -36.47
CA ARG A 430 8.34 9.50 -36.49
C ARG A 430 7.35 9.72 -35.34
N PRO A 431 7.18 10.95 -34.85
CA PRO A 431 6.10 11.29 -33.94
C PRO A 431 4.74 11.19 -34.63
N LEU A 432 3.68 11.13 -33.81
CA LEU A 432 2.30 11.25 -34.29
C LEU A 432 2.03 12.66 -34.81
N ASP A 433 1.29 12.78 -35.91
CA ASP A 433 0.77 14.08 -36.36
C ASP A 433 -0.42 14.56 -35.51
N GLU A 434 -0.89 15.78 -35.75
CA GLU A 434 -1.98 16.37 -34.97
C GLU A 434 -3.30 15.59 -35.09
N SER A 435 -3.63 15.12 -36.29
CA SER A 435 -4.83 14.33 -36.52
C SER A 435 -4.77 12.97 -35.81
N GLU A 436 -3.61 12.30 -35.88
CA GLU A 436 -3.34 11.03 -35.22
C GLU A 436 -3.41 11.18 -33.68
N ARG A 437 -2.86 12.28 -33.13
CA ARG A 437 -2.97 12.59 -31.70
C ARG A 437 -4.42 12.81 -31.27
N ASN A 438 -5.18 13.62 -32.02
CA ASN A 438 -6.58 13.92 -31.71
C ASN A 438 -7.47 12.67 -31.75
N LEU A 439 -7.27 11.77 -32.72
CA LEU A 439 -8.00 10.50 -32.82
C LEU A 439 -7.76 9.59 -31.62
N LEU A 440 -6.49 9.45 -31.19
CA LEU A 440 -6.17 8.66 -30.00
C LEU A 440 -6.66 9.33 -28.72
N TYR A 441 -6.56 10.67 -28.63
CA TYR A 441 -7.06 11.44 -27.50
C TYR A 441 -8.56 11.24 -27.30
N GLU A 442 -9.36 11.29 -28.38
CA GLU A 442 -10.82 11.09 -28.31
C GLU A 442 -11.15 9.77 -27.59
N GLU A 443 -10.48 8.68 -27.96
CA GLU A 443 -10.66 7.36 -27.36
C GLU A 443 -10.13 7.28 -25.93
N LEU A 444 -8.92 7.82 -25.68
CA LEU A 444 -8.27 7.83 -24.37
C LEU A 444 -8.97 8.75 -23.37
N SER A 445 -9.76 9.73 -23.81
CA SER A 445 -10.50 10.64 -22.92
C SER A 445 -11.58 9.94 -22.09
N ILE A 446 -12.00 8.73 -22.52
CA ILE A 446 -12.97 7.88 -21.82
C ILE A 446 -12.33 6.57 -21.37
N LYS A 447 -11.48 5.95 -22.20
CA LYS A 447 -10.94 4.62 -21.93
C LYS A 447 -9.76 4.70 -20.97
N ALA A 448 -9.67 3.74 -20.04
CA ALA A 448 -8.57 3.68 -19.08
C ALA A 448 -7.21 3.45 -19.76
N LYS A 449 -7.20 2.75 -20.90
CA LYS A 449 -6.03 2.47 -21.73
C LYS A 449 -6.41 1.99 -23.13
N LEU A 450 -5.45 2.03 -24.04
CA LEU A 450 -5.49 1.37 -25.35
C LEU A 450 -4.27 0.46 -25.49
N SER A 451 -4.46 -0.78 -25.93
CA SER A 451 -3.34 -1.61 -26.39
C SER A 451 -2.74 -1.03 -27.66
N LYS A 452 -1.47 -1.36 -27.92
CA LYS A 452 -0.79 -1.04 -29.17
C LYS A 452 -1.59 -1.43 -30.42
N THR A 453 -2.21 -2.60 -30.39
CA THR A 453 -3.05 -3.10 -31.50
C THR A 453 -4.31 -2.27 -31.70
N GLU A 454 -4.95 -1.82 -30.62
CA GLU A 454 -6.14 -0.96 -30.71
C GLU A 454 -5.77 0.44 -31.20
N ALA A 455 -4.67 1.00 -30.70
CA ALA A 455 -4.18 2.31 -31.13
C ALA A 455 -3.85 2.32 -32.63
N LEU A 456 -3.11 1.33 -33.13
CA LEU A 456 -2.81 1.21 -34.57
C LEU A 456 -4.07 1.05 -35.41
N LYS A 457 -5.07 0.29 -34.91
CA LYS A 457 -6.37 0.16 -35.58
C LYS A 457 -7.11 1.50 -35.67
N ILE A 458 -7.09 2.31 -34.62
CA ILE A 458 -7.70 3.66 -34.60
C ILE A 458 -6.99 4.59 -35.60
N LEU A 459 -5.66 4.48 -35.70
CA LEU A 459 -4.84 5.24 -36.67
C LEU A 459 -4.94 4.70 -38.11
N ASN A 460 -5.75 3.67 -38.37
CA ASN A 460 -5.85 2.98 -39.66
C ASN A 460 -4.47 2.45 -40.16
N LYS A 461 -3.60 2.02 -39.25
CA LYS A 461 -2.28 1.45 -39.55
C LYS A 461 -2.30 -0.08 -39.38
N LYS A 462 -1.73 -0.81 -40.34
CA LYS A 462 -1.63 -2.27 -40.28
C LYS A 462 -0.49 -2.68 -39.34
N GLY A 463 -0.81 -3.42 -38.27
CA GLY A 463 0.17 -3.81 -37.25
C GLY A 463 1.30 -4.77 -37.67
N LYS A 464 1.31 -5.24 -38.94
CA LYS A 464 2.48 -5.92 -39.52
C LYS A 464 3.55 -4.92 -39.95
N GLN A 465 3.12 -3.83 -40.57
CA GLN A 465 3.99 -2.76 -41.09
C GLN A 465 4.32 -1.75 -39.99
N TRP A 466 3.37 -1.37 -39.15
CA TRP A 466 3.54 -0.30 -38.17
C TRP A 466 3.62 -0.84 -36.75
N ASP A 467 4.49 -0.23 -35.96
CA ASP A 467 4.63 -0.46 -34.53
C ASP A 467 4.65 0.85 -33.73
N LEU A 468 4.50 0.76 -32.40
CA LEU A 468 4.62 1.86 -31.45
C LEU A 468 5.73 1.57 -30.44
N ASN A 469 6.38 2.63 -29.96
CA ASN A 469 7.36 2.53 -28.87
C ASN A 469 6.77 2.10 -27.51
N TYR A 470 5.43 2.10 -27.37
CA TYR A 470 4.72 1.65 -26.17
C TYR A 470 3.82 0.43 -26.44
N LYS A 471 3.77 -0.48 -25.47
CA LYS A 471 2.87 -1.66 -25.51
C LYS A 471 1.41 -1.29 -25.27
N GLU A 472 1.18 -0.27 -24.45
CA GLU A 472 -0.14 0.26 -24.12
C GLU A 472 -0.03 1.77 -23.88
N LEU A 473 -1.08 2.49 -24.25
CA LEU A 473 -1.25 3.92 -24.02
C LEU A 473 -2.20 4.10 -22.85
N GLU A 474 -1.77 4.86 -21.83
CA GLU A 474 -2.63 5.16 -20.68
C GLU A 474 -3.64 6.26 -21.03
N GLY A 475 -4.92 6.02 -20.73
CA GLY A 475 -5.99 7.00 -20.92
C GLY A 475 -6.57 7.52 -19.61
N ASN A 476 -7.76 8.10 -19.67
CA ASN A 476 -8.43 8.77 -18.56
C ASN A 476 -9.04 7.75 -17.60
N ARG A 477 -8.33 7.45 -16.51
CA ARG A 477 -8.77 6.46 -15.52
C ARG A 477 -9.99 6.96 -14.73
N THR A 478 -10.08 8.27 -14.51
CA THR A 478 -11.19 8.89 -13.78
C THR A 478 -12.48 8.77 -14.59
N GLN A 479 -12.44 9.18 -15.87
CA GLN A 479 -13.58 9.05 -16.75
C GLN A 479 -13.95 7.59 -17.00
N ALA A 480 -12.97 6.69 -17.19
CA ALA A 480 -13.28 5.27 -17.37
C ALA A 480 -14.13 4.70 -16.23
N ILE A 481 -13.76 4.99 -14.98
CA ILE A 481 -14.53 4.56 -13.79
C ILE A 481 -15.94 5.17 -13.80
N LEU A 482 -16.05 6.48 -14.09
CA LEU A 482 -17.34 7.16 -14.12
C LEU A 482 -18.24 6.62 -15.24
N PHE A 483 -17.71 6.43 -16.43
CA PHE A 483 -18.44 5.87 -17.56
C PHE A 483 -18.87 4.43 -17.27
N ASP A 484 -18.03 3.59 -16.69
CA ASP A 484 -18.43 2.24 -16.26
C ASP A 484 -19.61 2.30 -15.26
N CYS A 485 -19.60 3.27 -14.33
CA CYS A 485 -20.75 3.53 -13.45
C CYS A 485 -21.99 4.02 -14.21
N TYR A 486 -21.83 4.92 -15.18
CA TYR A 486 -22.94 5.38 -16.04
C TYR A 486 -23.54 4.23 -16.83
N ASN A 487 -22.74 3.30 -17.36
CA ASN A 487 -23.22 2.11 -18.05
C ASN A 487 -24.03 1.19 -17.13
N ARG A 488 -23.59 1.05 -15.88
CA ARG A 488 -24.36 0.33 -14.85
C ARG A 488 -25.69 1.01 -14.56
N ILE A 489 -25.72 2.34 -14.44
CA ILE A 489 -26.95 3.12 -14.24
C ILE A 489 -27.90 2.98 -15.44
N ILE A 490 -27.39 3.09 -16.67
CA ILE A 490 -28.15 2.87 -17.91
C ILE A 490 -28.74 1.47 -17.96
N THR A 491 -27.95 0.49 -17.53
CA THR A 491 -28.43 -0.88 -17.39
C THR A 491 -29.58 -0.92 -16.38
N LEU A 492 -29.46 -0.28 -15.21
CA LEU A 492 -30.51 -0.26 -14.19
C LEU A 492 -31.82 0.41 -14.65
N THR A 493 -31.74 1.41 -15.54
CA THR A 493 -32.93 2.09 -16.08
C THR A 493 -33.64 1.30 -17.19
N GLY A 494 -33.20 0.07 -17.47
CA GLY A 494 -33.82 -0.85 -18.42
C GLY A 494 -33.17 -0.86 -19.82
N HIS A 495 -32.26 0.06 -20.12
CA HIS A 495 -31.57 0.11 -21.42
C HIS A 495 -30.52 -1.00 -21.56
N GLU A 496 -30.10 -1.28 -22.80
CA GLU A 496 -29.07 -2.28 -23.08
C GLU A 496 -27.68 -1.84 -22.61
N GLU A 497 -26.93 -2.78 -22.05
CA GLU A 497 -25.56 -2.55 -21.60
C GLU A 497 -24.65 -2.39 -22.82
N CYS A 498 -23.87 -1.32 -22.87
CA CYS A 498 -22.95 -1.07 -23.96
C CYS A 498 -21.56 -1.63 -23.65
N ASP A 499 -20.99 -2.44 -24.55
CA ASP A 499 -19.59 -2.87 -24.44
C ASP A 499 -18.66 -1.75 -24.90
N PHE A 500 -18.29 -0.86 -23.96
CA PHE A 500 -17.43 0.30 -24.23
C PHE A 500 -16.06 -0.05 -24.82
N LYS A 501 -15.60 -1.30 -24.71
CA LYS A 501 -14.32 -1.71 -25.31
C LYS A 501 -14.40 -1.76 -26.84
N LYS A 502 -15.57 -2.12 -27.39
CA LYS A 502 -15.76 -2.34 -28.83
C LYS A 502 -16.25 -1.10 -29.58
N ILE A 503 -16.71 -0.10 -28.84
CA ILE A 503 -17.39 1.07 -29.38
C ILE A 503 -16.45 2.29 -29.32
N LYS A 504 -16.64 3.23 -30.27
CA LYS A 504 -15.92 4.50 -30.30
C LYS A 504 -16.37 5.44 -29.19
N ALA A 505 -15.45 6.24 -28.67
CA ALA A 505 -15.70 7.16 -27.56
C ALA A 505 -16.78 8.21 -27.86
N SER A 506 -16.79 8.82 -29.06
CA SER A 506 -17.85 9.75 -29.49
C SER A 506 -19.25 9.14 -29.44
N TYR A 507 -19.38 7.89 -29.90
CA TYR A 507 -20.66 7.19 -29.84
C TYR A 507 -21.08 6.93 -28.39
N ILE A 508 -20.15 6.52 -27.53
CA ILE A 508 -20.41 6.30 -26.10
C ILE A 508 -20.96 7.59 -25.47
N ARG A 509 -20.27 8.72 -25.63
CA ARG A 509 -20.74 10.03 -25.13
C ARG A 509 -22.14 10.37 -25.63
N ARG A 510 -22.36 10.28 -26.95
CA ARG A 510 -23.64 10.61 -27.56
C ARG A 510 -24.77 9.72 -27.04
N HIS A 511 -24.51 8.42 -26.93
CA HIS A 511 -25.47 7.44 -26.46
C HIS A 511 -25.87 7.71 -25.00
N ILE A 512 -24.90 7.89 -24.11
CA ILE A 512 -25.15 8.22 -22.70
C ILE A 512 -25.86 9.57 -22.58
N SER A 513 -25.43 10.59 -23.33
CA SER A 513 -26.02 11.92 -23.31
C SER A 513 -27.52 11.89 -23.66
N ILE A 514 -27.91 11.14 -24.69
CA ILE A 514 -29.33 10.98 -25.09
C ILE A 514 -30.13 10.33 -23.95
N ILE A 515 -29.61 9.25 -23.36
CA ILE A 515 -30.30 8.54 -22.28
C ILE A 515 -30.42 9.42 -21.03
N PHE A 516 -29.33 10.05 -20.61
CA PHE A 516 -29.30 10.92 -19.43
C PHE A 516 -30.24 12.10 -19.59
N LYS A 517 -30.27 12.72 -20.78
CA LYS A 517 -31.23 13.78 -21.09
C LYS A 517 -32.68 13.33 -20.94
N ASN A 518 -33.02 12.13 -21.44
CA ASN A 518 -34.37 11.59 -21.33
C ASN A 518 -34.77 11.22 -19.88
N LEU A 519 -33.78 10.87 -19.05
CA LEU A 519 -33.98 10.55 -17.63
C LEU A 519 -33.89 11.79 -16.71
N GLY A 520 -33.59 12.97 -17.25
CA GLY A 520 -33.42 14.20 -16.48
C GLY A 520 -32.08 14.30 -15.72
N PHE A 521 -31.10 13.48 -16.07
CA PHE A 521 -29.76 13.53 -15.47
C PHE A 521 -28.90 14.60 -16.17
N SER A 522 -28.01 15.23 -15.42
CA SER A 522 -27.09 16.23 -15.95
C SER A 522 -26.16 15.61 -17.00
N THR A 523 -26.23 16.06 -18.26
CA THR A 523 -25.35 15.58 -19.34
C THR A 523 -23.98 16.26 -19.36
N GLU A 524 -23.86 17.43 -18.73
CA GLU A 524 -22.61 18.21 -18.66
C GLU A 524 -21.50 17.51 -17.84
N ILE A 525 -21.82 16.44 -17.11
CA ILE A 525 -20.84 15.63 -16.36
C ILE A 525 -20.01 14.70 -17.26
N LEU A 526 -20.39 14.55 -18.54
CA LEU A 526 -19.74 13.64 -19.48
C LEU A 526 -18.46 14.22 -20.09
N ASP A 527 -18.33 15.54 -20.06
CA ASP A 527 -17.26 16.28 -20.70
C ASP A 527 -16.53 17.19 -19.71
N PHE A 528 -15.27 17.49 -20.02
CA PHE A 528 -14.44 18.37 -19.22
C PHE A 528 -13.55 19.21 -20.12
N ASP A 529 -13.65 20.53 -19.98
CA ASP A 529 -12.82 21.47 -20.72
C ASP A 529 -11.73 22.06 -19.81
N PRO A 530 -10.46 21.69 -19.99
CA PRO A 530 -9.38 22.22 -19.16
C PRO A 530 -8.99 23.67 -19.49
N SER A 531 -9.50 24.25 -20.59
CA SER A 531 -9.13 25.58 -21.08
C SER A 531 -9.82 26.72 -20.29
N LEU A 532 -10.96 26.46 -19.66
CA LEU A 532 -11.74 27.48 -18.95
C LEU A 532 -10.97 28.18 -17.83
N GLU A 533 -11.13 29.49 -17.70
CA GLU A 533 -10.38 30.32 -16.76
C GLU A 533 -10.82 30.16 -15.29
N LYS A 534 -9.82 30.17 -14.38
CA LYS A 534 -9.97 30.27 -12.91
C LYS A 534 -11.17 29.48 -12.34
N HIS A 535 -12.22 30.19 -11.92
CA HIS A 535 -13.39 29.63 -11.23
C HIS A 535 -14.38 28.92 -12.15
N GLU A 536 -14.41 29.25 -13.45
CA GLU A 536 -15.29 28.57 -14.41
C GLU A 536 -14.90 27.10 -14.58
N LEU A 537 -13.60 26.79 -14.48
CA LEU A 537 -13.11 25.42 -14.43
C LEU A 537 -13.72 24.62 -13.27
N GLU A 538 -13.75 25.20 -12.07
CA GLU A 538 -14.22 24.55 -10.85
C GLU A 538 -15.75 24.44 -10.81
N LYS A 539 -16.46 25.28 -11.57
CA LYS A 539 -17.91 25.27 -11.71
C LYS A 539 -18.43 24.20 -12.67
N GLN A 540 -17.59 23.66 -13.54
CA GLN A 540 -18.00 22.60 -14.47
C GLN A 540 -18.62 21.42 -13.71
N PRO A 541 -19.80 20.92 -14.12
CA PRO A 541 -20.47 19.82 -13.43
C PRO A 541 -19.62 18.56 -13.28
N MET A 542 -18.81 18.21 -14.30
CA MET A 542 -17.86 17.10 -14.22
C MET A 542 -16.83 17.30 -13.10
N TYR A 543 -16.26 18.51 -12.97
CA TYR A 543 -15.29 18.82 -11.92
C TYR A 543 -15.95 18.81 -10.54
N GLN A 544 -17.16 19.34 -10.42
CA GLN A 544 -17.94 19.31 -9.17
C GLN A 544 -18.29 17.88 -8.74
N LEU A 545 -18.73 17.03 -9.68
CA LEU A 545 -19.01 15.62 -9.43
C LEU A 545 -17.76 14.89 -8.97
N TRP A 546 -16.65 15.04 -9.70
CA TRP A 546 -15.36 14.48 -9.29
C TRP A 546 -14.96 14.97 -7.89
N HIS A 547 -15.04 16.27 -7.61
CA HIS A 547 -14.63 16.84 -6.33
C HIS A 547 -15.52 16.36 -5.18
N LEU A 548 -16.84 16.26 -5.40
CA LEU A 548 -17.79 15.69 -4.45
C LEU A 548 -17.42 14.24 -4.11
N LEU A 549 -17.26 13.40 -5.13
CA LEU A 549 -16.92 11.99 -4.97
C LEU A 549 -15.50 11.79 -4.42
N TYR A 550 -14.54 12.65 -4.73
CA TYR A 550 -13.18 12.57 -4.22
C TYR A 550 -13.08 13.05 -2.77
N SER A 551 -13.79 14.10 -2.40
CA SER A 551 -13.62 14.77 -1.10
C SER A 551 -14.53 14.21 -0.01
N TYR A 552 -15.73 13.74 -0.35
CA TYR A 552 -16.71 13.27 0.63
C TYR A 552 -16.20 12.07 1.43
N GLU A 553 -16.25 12.18 2.77
CA GLU A 553 -15.76 11.15 3.69
C GLU A 553 -16.89 10.28 4.24
N SER A 554 -17.85 10.88 4.94
CA SER A 554 -19.06 10.25 5.48
C SER A 554 -19.90 11.29 6.22
N ASP A 555 -21.16 10.99 6.49
CA ASP A 555 -22.03 11.74 7.42
C ASP A 555 -22.34 10.93 8.70
N ASN A 556 -23.43 11.25 9.39
CA ASN A 556 -23.86 10.57 10.61
C ASN A 556 -24.85 9.43 10.39
N SER A 557 -25.20 9.12 9.14
CA SER A 557 -26.14 8.04 8.84
C SER A 557 -25.52 6.65 9.05
N ARG A 558 -26.35 5.60 8.92
CA ARG A 558 -25.93 4.20 9.06
C ARG A 558 -24.85 3.81 8.05
N THR A 559 -25.03 4.18 6.79
CA THR A 559 -24.07 3.94 5.70
C THR A 559 -22.96 4.99 5.66
N GLY A 560 -23.24 6.20 6.12
CA GLY A 560 -22.38 7.37 5.98
C GLY A 560 -22.59 8.14 4.66
N ASN A 561 -23.56 7.76 3.81
CA ASN A 561 -23.69 8.26 2.43
C ASN A 561 -24.96 9.08 2.16
N GLU A 562 -25.86 9.29 3.12
CA GLU A 562 -27.17 9.93 2.85
C GLU A 562 -27.03 11.36 2.31
N SER A 563 -26.13 12.15 2.89
CA SER A 563 -25.85 13.51 2.46
C SER A 563 -25.24 13.55 1.05
N LEU A 564 -24.46 12.54 0.69
CA LEU A 564 -23.90 12.38 -0.66
C LEU A 564 -25.01 12.02 -1.66
N LEU A 565 -25.87 11.06 -1.32
CA LEU A 565 -27.03 10.66 -2.14
C LEU A 565 -27.92 11.86 -2.45
N ARG A 566 -28.31 12.61 -1.42
CA ARG A 566 -29.11 13.84 -1.57
C ARG A 566 -28.43 14.87 -2.47
N LYS A 567 -27.10 15.00 -2.38
CA LYS A 567 -26.36 15.97 -3.21
C LYS A 567 -26.29 15.52 -4.67
N LEU A 568 -26.14 14.21 -4.92
CA LEU A 568 -26.16 13.62 -6.25
C LEU A 568 -27.53 13.80 -6.93
N GLU A 569 -28.60 13.62 -6.17
CA GLU A 569 -29.97 13.84 -6.63
C GLU A 569 -30.23 15.32 -6.94
N THR A 570 -30.02 16.20 -5.97
CA THR A 570 -30.36 17.63 -6.12
C THR A 570 -29.48 18.38 -7.11
N THR A 571 -28.23 17.95 -7.32
CA THR A 571 -27.26 18.69 -8.17
C THR A 571 -27.13 18.09 -9.56
N PHE A 572 -27.22 16.77 -9.69
CA PHE A 572 -26.97 16.08 -10.97
C PHE A 572 -28.19 15.29 -11.47
N GLY A 573 -29.29 15.29 -10.71
CA GLY A 573 -30.55 14.68 -11.12
C GLY A 573 -30.60 13.17 -10.94
N PHE A 574 -29.66 12.53 -10.23
CA PHE A 574 -29.68 11.07 -10.02
C PHE A 574 -30.59 10.68 -8.84
N PRO A 575 -31.74 10.01 -9.05
CA PRO A 575 -32.53 9.42 -7.98
C PRO A 575 -31.69 8.53 -7.05
N GLU A 576 -32.13 8.39 -5.81
CA GLU A 576 -31.43 7.60 -4.77
C GLU A 576 -31.01 6.21 -5.26
N GLU A 577 -31.91 5.50 -5.97
CA GLU A 577 -31.67 4.17 -6.54
C GLU A 577 -30.39 4.13 -7.39
N TYR A 578 -30.14 5.14 -8.23
CA TYR A 578 -28.98 5.19 -9.13
C TYR A 578 -27.78 5.91 -8.51
N ALA A 579 -28.01 6.87 -7.62
CA ALA A 579 -26.96 7.61 -6.92
C ALA A 579 -26.10 6.68 -6.04
N THR A 580 -26.65 5.57 -5.54
CA THR A 580 -25.88 4.55 -4.81
C THR A 580 -24.70 3.99 -5.62
N VAL A 581 -24.88 3.80 -6.94
CA VAL A 581 -23.81 3.32 -7.84
C VAL A 581 -22.64 4.30 -7.91
N LEU A 582 -22.92 5.61 -7.83
CA LEU A 582 -21.89 6.65 -7.80
C LEU A 582 -21.21 6.75 -6.43
N CYS A 583 -21.91 6.42 -5.33
CA CYS A 583 -21.32 6.41 -4.00
C CYS A 583 -20.18 5.37 -3.86
N ASP A 584 -20.26 4.28 -4.61
CA ASP A 584 -19.25 3.21 -4.62
C ASP A 584 -17.98 3.58 -5.40
N VAL A 585 -17.98 4.71 -6.13
CA VAL A 585 -16.82 5.17 -6.88
C VAL A 585 -15.66 5.47 -5.94
N VAL A 586 -14.53 4.82 -6.15
CA VAL A 586 -13.27 5.07 -5.45
C VAL A 586 -12.20 5.43 -6.47
N PHE A 587 -11.63 6.63 -6.33
CA PHE A 587 -10.57 7.12 -7.20
C PHE A 587 -9.17 6.78 -6.66
N GLU A 588 -8.15 6.89 -7.52
CA GLU A 588 -6.74 6.75 -7.14
C GLU A 588 -6.35 7.81 -6.09
N GLU A 589 -5.95 7.37 -4.89
CA GLU A 589 -5.52 8.21 -3.76
C GLU A 589 -4.02 8.58 -3.84
N ASP A 590 -3.58 9.11 -4.98
CA ASP A 590 -2.19 9.53 -5.19
C ASP A 590 -2.12 10.93 -5.84
N TYR A 591 -0.95 11.55 -5.81
CA TYR A 591 -0.72 12.91 -6.29
C TYR A 591 0.33 12.95 -7.40
N GLY A 592 0.22 13.92 -8.30
CA GLY A 592 1.25 14.26 -9.26
C GLY A 592 2.40 15.07 -8.65
N ASN A 593 3.30 15.56 -9.50
CA ASN A 593 4.38 16.48 -9.10
C ASN A 593 4.04 17.96 -9.34
N LEU A 594 2.99 18.23 -10.11
CA LEU A 594 2.58 19.57 -10.53
C LEU A 594 1.24 19.97 -9.92
N SER A 595 1.05 21.27 -9.72
CA SER A 595 -0.24 21.85 -9.33
C SER A 595 -1.16 21.98 -10.55
N VAL A 596 -2.47 22.11 -10.29
CA VAL A 596 -3.46 22.46 -11.33
C VAL A 596 -3.05 23.74 -12.07
N LYS A 597 -2.54 24.75 -11.35
CA LYS A 597 -2.04 26.00 -11.93
C LYS A 597 -0.93 25.77 -12.96
N ALA A 598 0.09 25.00 -12.60
CA ALA A 598 1.22 24.73 -13.50
C ALA A 598 0.78 23.91 -14.72
N MET A 599 0.00 22.85 -14.50
CA MET A 599 -0.49 22.00 -15.60
C MET A 599 -1.32 22.80 -16.61
N ARG A 600 -2.17 23.72 -16.15
CA ARG A 600 -2.99 24.57 -17.03
C ARG A 600 -2.19 25.53 -17.90
N LYS A 601 -1.04 26.02 -17.43
CA LYS A 601 -0.15 26.85 -18.27
C LYS A 601 0.60 26.02 -19.31
N ILE A 602 0.93 24.78 -18.99
CA ILE A 602 1.72 23.89 -19.86
C ILE A 602 0.83 23.18 -20.89
N LEU A 603 -0.41 22.85 -20.51
CA LEU A 603 -1.32 22.03 -21.30
C LEU A 603 -1.59 22.56 -22.72
N PRO A 604 -1.81 23.86 -22.97
CA PRO A 604 -2.01 24.37 -24.34
C PRO A 604 -0.84 24.05 -25.26
N TYR A 605 0.40 24.12 -24.77
CA TYR A 605 1.59 23.79 -25.55
C TYR A 605 1.74 22.29 -25.78
N LEU A 606 1.32 21.45 -24.83
CA LEU A 606 1.25 20.01 -25.05
C LEU A 606 0.18 19.67 -26.11
N GLN A 607 -0.99 20.30 -26.06
CA GLN A 607 -2.04 20.12 -27.07
C GLN A 607 -1.57 20.53 -28.48
N ALA A 608 -0.73 21.57 -28.57
CA ALA A 608 -0.06 21.97 -29.81
C ALA A 608 1.02 20.98 -30.29
N GLY A 609 1.28 19.87 -29.58
CA GLY A 609 2.21 18.82 -29.99
C GLY A 609 3.65 18.98 -29.49
N ASN A 610 3.93 19.97 -28.65
CA ASN A 610 5.26 20.16 -28.08
C ASN A 610 5.58 19.09 -27.04
N ASP A 611 6.84 18.66 -26.96
CA ASP A 611 7.25 17.78 -25.87
C ASP A 611 7.17 18.50 -24.50
N TYR A 612 7.25 17.73 -23.41
CA TYR A 612 7.12 18.30 -22.07
C TYR A 612 8.15 19.37 -21.73
N SER A 613 9.39 19.24 -22.22
CA SER A 613 10.46 20.20 -21.98
C SER A 613 10.16 21.53 -22.68
N GLN A 614 9.82 21.45 -23.97
CA GLN A 614 9.43 22.60 -24.79
C GLN A 614 8.17 23.29 -24.22
N ALA A 615 7.14 22.51 -23.89
CA ALA A 615 5.90 23.02 -23.31
C ALA A 615 6.12 23.71 -21.98
N CYS A 616 7.02 23.20 -21.12
CA CYS A 616 7.43 23.90 -19.91
C CYS A 616 8.13 25.23 -20.22
N SER A 617 9.07 25.24 -21.17
CA SER A 617 9.80 26.44 -21.57
C SER A 617 8.85 27.54 -22.07
N TYR A 618 7.92 27.19 -22.98
CA TYR A 618 6.92 28.13 -23.49
C TYR A 618 5.95 28.62 -22.41
N ALA A 619 5.65 27.79 -21.41
CA ALA A 619 4.88 28.19 -20.24
C ALA A 619 5.67 29.03 -19.22
N GLY A 620 6.95 29.34 -19.50
CA GLY A 620 7.82 30.12 -18.63
C GLY A 620 8.42 29.33 -17.47
N TYR A 621 8.51 28.00 -17.58
CA TYR A 621 9.05 27.11 -16.56
C TYR A 621 10.35 26.43 -17.00
N ASN A 622 11.30 26.34 -16.08
CA ASN A 622 12.45 25.47 -16.21
C ASN A 622 12.15 24.12 -15.53
N HIS A 623 11.86 23.09 -16.35
CA HIS A 623 11.54 21.74 -15.89
C HIS A 623 12.73 20.99 -15.27
N SER A 624 13.95 21.51 -15.45
CA SER A 624 15.21 20.91 -14.99
C SER A 624 16.01 21.92 -14.17
N ARG A 625 15.39 22.52 -13.14
CA ARG A 625 15.98 23.57 -12.27
C ARG A 625 17.38 23.27 -11.70
N HIS A 626 17.77 22.01 -11.59
CA HIS A 626 19.09 21.59 -11.10
C HIS A 626 20.14 21.35 -12.21
N SER A 627 19.71 21.31 -13.48
CA SER A 627 20.57 21.17 -14.65
C SER A 627 20.92 22.56 -15.16
N LEU A 628 21.98 23.14 -14.59
CA LEU A 628 22.48 24.45 -15.00
C LEU A 628 23.29 24.34 -16.30
N THR A 629 23.17 25.33 -17.19
CA THR A 629 24.04 25.43 -18.37
C THR A 629 25.49 25.76 -17.96
N LYS A 630 26.42 25.72 -18.92
CA LYS A 630 27.83 26.05 -18.66
C LYS A 630 27.97 27.49 -18.20
N GLU A 631 27.23 28.40 -18.83
CA GLU A 631 27.19 29.82 -18.52
C GLU A 631 26.56 30.08 -17.14
N GLU A 632 25.48 29.37 -16.79
CA GLU A 632 24.86 29.47 -15.47
C GLU A 632 25.77 28.94 -14.36
N LEU A 633 26.55 27.88 -14.62
CA LEU A 633 27.56 27.35 -13.68
C LEU A 633 28.73 28.32 -13.47
N ASP A 634 29.10 29.08 -14.51
CA ASP A 634 30.12 30.12 -14.44
C ASP A 634 29.65 31.33 -13.61
N GLN A 635 28.35 31.66 -13.68
CA GLN A 635 27.75 32.76 -12.91
C GLN A 635 27.30 32.36 -11.50
N LYS A 636 27.26 31.07 -11.17
CA LYS A 636 26.79 30.58 -9.87
C LYS A 636 27.73 30.98 -8.73
N VAL A 637 27.17 31.61 -7.70
CA VAL A 637 27.89 31.86 -6.44
C VAL A 637 27.87 30.59 -5.59
N TYR A 638 29.05 30.03 -5.34
CA TYR A 638 29.23 28.85 -4.48
C TYR A 638 29.35 29.27 -3.03
N LYS A 639 28.76 28.48 -2.12
CA LYS A 639 28.85 28.75 -0.68
C LYS A 639 30.27 28.56 -0.18
N GLU A 640 30.67 29.33 0.83
CA GLU A 640 31.93 29.10 1.55
C GLU A 640 31.79 27.99 2.60
N ARG A 641 30.57 27.79 3.12
CA ARG A 641 30.28 26.78 4.14
C ARG A 641 28.91 26.15 3.91
N LEU A 642 28.80 24.85 4.22
CA LEU A 642 27.52 24.13 4.13
C LEU A 642 26.72 24.29 5.43
N GLU A 643 25.43 24.58 5.31
CA GLU A 643 24.50 24.60 6.44
C GLU A 643 23.98 23.20 6.74
N LEU A 644 23.68 22.92 8.02
CA LEU A 644 23.05 21.66 8.40
C LEU A 644 21.62 21.59 7.87
N LEU A 645 21.25 20.41 7.38
CA LEU A 645 19.89 20.09 6.99
C LEU A 645 18.95 20.25 8.20
N PRO A 646 17.83 20.98 8.05
CA PRO A 646 16.82 21.11 9.08
C PRO A 646 16.22 19.76 9.48
N LYS A 647 15.74 19.66 10.72
CA LYS A 647 15.07 18.44 11.22
C LYS A 647 13.84 18.09 10.39
N ASN A 648 13.74 16.84 9.95
CA ASN A 648 12.67 16.31 9.08
C ASN A 648 12.60 16.97 7.69
N SER A 649 13.73 17.49 7.20
CA SER A 649 13.84 17.98 5.83
C SER A 649 13.82 16.85 4.81
N LEU A 650 14.23 15.64 5.22
CA LEU A 650 14.19 14.44 4.40
C LEU A 650 13.18 13.43 4.95
N ARG A 651 12.62 12.60 4.05
CA ARG A 651 11.68 11.52 4.42
C ARG A 651 12.29 10.49 5.37
N ASN A 652 13.61 10.34 5.34
CA ASN A 652 14.33 9.37 6.15
C ASN A 652 15.28 10.07 7.14
N PRO A 653 15.01 10.02 8.46
CA PRO A 653 15.81 10.73 9.45
C PRO A 653 17.23 10.17 9.61
N VAL A 654 17.46 8.90 9.26
CA VAL A 654 18.82 8.31 9.28
C VAL A 654 19.67 8.89 8.17
N VAL A 655 19.09 9.11 6.98
CA VAL A 655 19.76 9.75 5.84
C VAL A 655 20.10 11.19 6.18
N GLU A 656 19.14 11.93 6.76
CA GLU A 656 19.37 13.30 7.24
C GLU A 656 20.53 13.37 8.25
N LYS A 657 20.57 12.44 9.21
CA LYS A 657 21.67 12.34 10.19
C LYS A 657 23.01 12.07 9.53
N ILE A 658 23.07 11.17 8.54
CA ILE A 658 24.30 10.85 7.79
C ILE A 658 24.79 12.06 6.99
N LEU A 659 23.90 12.72 6.24
CA LEU A 659 24.23 13.90 5.45
C LEU A 659 24.68 15.07 6.34
N ASN A 660 24.06 15.26 7.50
CA ASN A 660 24.51 16.24 8.49
C ASN A 660 25.91 15.89 9.06
N GLN A 661 26.25 14.62 9.24
CA GLN A 661 27.62 14.25 9.61
C GLN A 661 28.60 14.50 8.47
N MET A 662 28.20 14.27 7.20
CA MET A 662 29.00 14.62 6.03
C MET A 662 29.28 16.12 5.97
N ILE A 663 28.24 16.97 6.13
CA ILE A 663 28.37 18.43 6.18
C ILE A 663 29.36 18.87 7.27
N ASN A 664 29.25 18.30 8.47
CA ASN A 664 30.18 18.61 9.56
C ASN A 664 31.64 18.23 9.23
N VAL A 665 31.86 17.07 8.62
CA VAL A 665 33.20 16.63 8.21
C VAL A 665 33.79 17.59 7.17
N ILE A 666 33.00 17.95 6.16
CA ILE A 666 33.46 18.84 5.08
C ILE A 666 33.76 20.23 5.64
N ASN A 667 32.87 20.80 6.44
CA ASN A 667 33.09 22.11 7.05
C ASN A 667 34.37 22.12 7.90
N ALA A 668 34.62 21.07 8.68
CA ALA A 668 35.85 20.97 9.46
C ALA A 668 37.11 20.85 8.57
N ILE A 669 37.01 20.18 7.41
CA ILE A 669 38.10 20.11 6.43
C ILE A 669 38.35 21.49 5.81
N ILE A 670 37.29 22.24 5.49
CA ILE A 670 37.40 23.61 4.96
C ILE A 670 38.05 24.52 6.00
N ASP A 671 37.62 24.46 7.26
CA ASP A 671 38.15 25.29 8.35
C ASP A 671 39.66 25.05 8.56
N GLU A 672 40.13 23.80 8.40
CA GLU A 672 41.53 23.42 8.64
C GLU A 672 42.43 23.49 7.39
N TYR A 673 41.91 23.12 6.22
CA TYR A 673 42.68 22.92 4.98
C TYR A 673 42.25 23.82 3.83
N GLY A 674 41.25 24.68 4.01
CA GLY A 674 40.65 25.47 2.95
C GLY A 674 39.74 24.65 2.03
N LYS A 675 39.06 25.38 1.12
CA LYS A 675 38.05 24.84 0.23
C LYS A 675 38.67 23.92 -0.85
N PRO A 676 38.07 22.74 -1.13
CA PRO A 676 38.52 21.89 -2.23
C PRO A 676 38.05 22.41 -3.60
N ASP A 677 38.81 22.14 -4.65
CA ASP A 677 38.46 22.50 -6.04
C ASP A 677 37.45 21.51 -6.64
N GLU A 678 37.54 20.23 -6.24
CA GLU A 678 36.64 19.16 -6.67
C GLU A 678 36.31 18.23 -5.50
N ILE A 679 35.07 17.73 -5.48
CA ILE A 679 34.65 16.68 -4.53
C ILE A 679 34.30 15.42 -5.31
N ARG A 680 34.89 14.29 -4.93
CA ARG A 680 34.65 12.98 -5.52
C ARG A 680 33.83 12.11 -4.57
N ILE A 681 32.64 11.66 -4.98
CA ILE A 681 31.76 10.84 -4.13
C ILE A 681 31.59 9.44 -4.69
N GLU A 682 31.65 8.41 -3.85
CA GLU A 682 31.36 7.05 -4.28
C GLU A 682 29.84 6.86 -4.51
N MET A 683 29.46 6.44 -5.73
CA MET A 683 28.07 6.07 -6.03
C MET A 683 27.82 4.58 -5.84
N ALA A 684 26.67 4.25 -5.26
CA ALA A 684 26.19 2.88 -5.09
C ALA A 684 26.01 2.13 -6.44
N ARG A 685 26.16 0.80 -6.38
CA ARG A 685 26.42 -0.08 -7.54
C ARG A 685 25.36 -0.12 -8.65
N GLU A 686 24.09 0.23 -8.41
CA GLU A 686 23.01 0.01 -9.40
C GLU A 686 22.97 1.05 -10.54
N LEU A 687 23.49 2.26 -10.31
CA LEU A 687 23.66 3.26 -11.37
C LEU A 687 24.72 2.86 -12.42
N LYS A 688 25.40 1.73 -12.21
CA LYS A 688 26.45 1.17 -13.07
C LYS A 688 26.00 0.00 -13.94
N SER A 689 24.71 -0.31 -13.96
CA SER A 689 24.20 -1.40 -14.80
C SER A 689 24.55 -1.10 -16.26
N SER A 690 25.41 -1.94 -16.87
CA SER A 690 25.70 -1.88 -18.31
C SER A 690 24.41 -1.96 -19.11
N ALA A 691 24.41 -1.56 -20.39
CA ALA A 691 23.20 -1.68 -21.22
C ALA A 691 22.62 -3.12 -21.18
N ILE A 692 23.50 -4.13 -21.19
CA ILE A 692 23.17 -5.54 -21.08
C ILE A 692 22.62 -5.89 -19.68
N GLU A 693 23.23 -5.42 -18.59
CA GLU A 693 22.70 -5.66 -17.24
C GLU A 693 21.35 -4.97 -17.01
N ARG A 694 21.14 -3.78 -17.57
CA ARG A 694 19.83 -3.09 -17.56
C ARG A 694 18.80 -3.85 -18.37
N GLU A 695 19.17 -4.35 -19.54
CA GLU A 695 18.30 -5.16 -20.38
C GLU A 695 17.91 -6.46 -19.66
N ASN A 696 18.88 -7.17 -19.08
CA ASN A 696 18.64 -8.40 -18.31
C ASN A 696 17.77 -8.14 -17.07
N ALA A 697 18.01 -7.06 -16.33
CA ALA A 697 17.18 -6.66 -15.20
C ALA A 697 15.75 -6.31 -15.66
N THR A 698 15.61 -5.57 -16.75
CA THR A 698 14.30 -5.21 -17.33
C THR A 698 13.56 -6.45 -17.79
N ARG A 699 14.26 -7.40 -18.44
CA ARG A 699 13.71 -8.68 -18.87
C ARG A 699 13.26 -9.52 -17.67
N ALA A 700 14.08 -9.62 -16.61
CA ALA A 700 13.73 -10.33 -15.38
C ALA A 700 12.52 -9.69 -14.66
N ILE A 701 12.44 -8.36 -14.62
CA ILE A 701 11.28 -7.63 -14.08
C ILE A 701 10.03 -7.91 -14.92
N SER A 702 10.15 -7.85 -16.26
CA SER A 702 9.04 -8.13 -17.17
C SER A 702 8.55 -9.57 -17.04
N GLN A 703 9.46 -10.55 -16.96
CA GLN A 703 9.13 -11.96 -16.74
C GLN A 703 8.46 -12.16 -15.37
N GLY A 704 9.01 -11.56 -14.32
CA GLY A 704 8.41 -11.60 -12.98
C GLY A 704 7.01 -10.97 -12.93
N ASN A 705 6.78 -9.88 -13.66
CA ASN A 705 5.46 -9.25 -13.77
C ASN A 705 4.46 -10.12 -14.54
N ALA A 706 4.89 -10.73 -15.66
CA ALA A 706 4.06 -11.65 -16.42
C ALA A 706 3.68 -12.89 -15.60
N GLU A 707 4.63 -13.45 -14.85
CA GLU A 707 4.39 -14.58 -13.97
C GLU A 707 3.45 -14.22 -12.81
N ASN A 708 3.66 -13.06 -12.17
CA ASN A 708 2.73 -12.57 -11.15
C ASN A 708 1.32 -12.37 -11.70
N GLN A 709 1.19 -11.95 -12.97
CA GLN A 709 -0.11 -11.80 -13.62
C GLN A 709 -0.77 -13.16 -13.90
N ARG A 710 -0.03 -14.15 -14.39
CA ARG A 710 -0.53 -15.54 -14.51
C ARG A 710 -0.98 -16.10 -13.18
N ILE A 711 -0.19 -15.90 -12.12
CA ILE A 711 -0.57 -16.34 -10.77
C ILE A 711 -1.83 -15.63 -10.31
N ARG A 712 -2.00 -14.33 -10.60
CA ARG A 712 -3.28 -13.66 -10.28
C ARG A 712 -4.46 -14.33 -10.96
N GLU A 713 -4.34 -14.65 -12.24
CA GLU A 713 -5.39 -15.36 -12.98
C GLU A 713 -5.68 -16.75 -12.39
N ILE A 714 -4.64 -17.48 -11.96
CA ILE A 714 -4.80 -18.77 -11.27
C ILE A 714 -5.50 -18.58 -9.91
N LEU A 715 -5.08 -17.59 -9.13
CA LEU A 715 -5.67 -17.31 -7.81
C LEU A 715 -7.12 -16.85 -7.91
N GLU A 716 -7.46 -16.11 -8.95
CA GLU A 716 -8.84 -15.70 -9.26
C GLU A 716 -9.67 -16.91 -9.72
N LYS A 717 -9.18 -17.71 -10.66
CA LYS A 717 -9.94 -18.83 -11.26
C LYS A 717 -10.02 -20.07 -10.38
N GLU A 718 -8.90 -20.47 -9.78
CA GLU A 718 -8.78 -21.74 -9.06
C GLU A 718 -8.99 -21.61 -7.56
N PHE A 719 -8.61 -20.49 -6.96
CA PHE A 719 -8.74 -20.23 -5.51
C PHE A 719 -9.86 -19.23 -5.18
N ALA A 720 -10.51 -18.64 -6.19
CA ALA A 720 -11.65 -17.73 -6.06
C ALA A 720 -11.37 -16.52 -5.15
N LEU A 721 -10.14 -16.01 -5.16
CA LEU A 721 -9.77 -14.79 -4.43
C LEU A 721 -10.24 -13.55 -5.21
N SER A 722 -11.18 -12.78 -4.64
CA SER A 722 -11.70 -11.54 -5.22
C SER A 722 -10.71 -10.37 -5.17
N TYR A 723 -9.76 -10.44 -4.24
CA TYR A 723 -8.61 -9.54 -4.15
C TYR A 723 -7.35 -10.36 -3.91
N ILE A 724 -6.31 -10.09 -4.70
CA ILE A 724 -5.06 -10.83 -4.65
C ILE A 724 -3.96 -9.87 -4.20
N SER A 725 -3.56 -10.02 -2.94
CA SER A 725 -2.47 -9.25 -2.37
C SER A 725 -1.11 -9.74 -2.88
N ARG A 726 -0.07 -8.94 -2.66
CA ARG A 726 1.31 -9.38 -2.91
C ARG A 726 1.69 -10.61 -2.09
N ASN A 727 1.15 -10.74 -0.87
CA ASN A 727 1.42 -11.88 -0.01
C ASN A 727 0.76 -13.14 -0.55
N ASP A 728 -0.42 -13.04 -1.15
CA ASP A 728 -1.12 -14.22 -1.71
C ASP A 728 -0.33 -14.81 -2.89
N ILE A 729 0.21 -13.95 -3.75
CA ILE A 729 1.12 -14.35 -4.83
C ILE A 729 2.36 -15.04 -4.27
N ILE A 730 2.95 -14.50 -3.20
CA ILE A 730 4.13 -15.12 -2.54
C ILE A 730 3.74 -16.47 -1.93
N LYS A 731 2.60 -16.56 -1.25
CA LYS A 731 2.09 -17.78 -0.61
C LYS A 731 1.92 -18.88 -1.66
N TYR A 732 1.31 -18.56 -2.80
CA TYR A 732 1.14 -19.49 -3.91
C TYR A 732 2.47 -19.94 -4.53
N LYS A 733 3.42 -19.02 -4.76
CA LYS A 733 4.75 -19.39 -5.26
C LYS A 733 5.48 -20.36 -4.32
N LEU A 734 5.38 -20.13 -3.01
CA LEU A 734 5.98 -21.02 -2.01
C LEU A 734 5.24 -22.36 -1.95
N TYR A 735 3.93 -22.40 -2.18
CA TYR A 735 3.16 -23.62 -2.25
C TYR A 735 3.55 -24.50 -3.45
N GLU A 736 3.69 -23.91 -4.65
CA GLU A 736 4.16 -24.62 -5.83
C GLU A 736 5.60 -25.14 -5.64
N GLU A 737 6.45 -24.43 -4.88
CA GLU A 737 7.79 -24.89 -4.53
C GLU A 737 7.78 -26.21 -3.72
N LEU A 738 6.70 -26.50 -3.00
CA LEU A 738 6.54 -27.74 -2.21
C LEU A 738 5.96 -28.91 -3.01
N LYS A 739 5.52 -28.68 -4.25
CA LYS A 739 4.92 -29.72 -5.12
C LYS A 739 5.78 -30.98 -5.25
N PRO A 740 7.12 -30.92 -5.44
CA PRO A 740 7.96 -32.11 -5.53
C PRO A 740 8.02 -32.94 -4.25
N ASN A 741 7.76 -32.34 -3.08
CA ASN A 741 7.64 -33.04 -1.79
C ASN A 741 6.16 -33.35 -1.44
N GLY A 742 5.28 -33.41 -2.43
CA GLY A 742 3.85 -33.70 -2.23
C GLY A 742 3.09 -32.63 -1.47
N PHE A 743 3.46 -31.35 -1.63
CA PHE A 743 2.86 -30.19 -0.93
C PHE A 743 2.94 -30.27 0.60
N LYS A 744 3.96 -30.94 1.12
CA LYS A 744 4.24 -30.98 2.55
C LYS A 744 5.21 -29.88 2.96
N THR A 745 4.97 -29.26 4.12
CA THR A 745 5.85 -28.24 4.68
C THR A 745 7.24 -28.78 4.94
N LEU A 746 8.24 -27.91 4.90
CA LEU A 746 9.63 -28.35 4.97
C LEU A 746 10.02 -28.82 6.38
N TYR A 747 9.40 -28.29 7.45
CA TYR A 747 9.85 -28.58 8.81
C TYR A 747 9.11 -29.76 9.45
N SER A 748 7.78 -29.77 9.36
CA SER A 748 6.94 -30.78 10.04
C SER A 748 6.36 -31.83 9.10
N ASP A 749 6.63 -31.76 7.80
CA ASP A 749 6.00 -32.60 6.78
C ASP A 749 4.46 -32.54 6.79
N THR A 750 3.91 -31.43 7.28
CA THR A 750 2.47 -31.20 7.31
C THR A 750 1.98 -30.97 5.88
N TYR A 751 1.09 -31.84 5.40
CA TYR A 751 0.44 -31.64 4.11
C TYR A 751 -0.38 -30.36 4.11
N ILE A 752 -0.28 -29.56 3.04
CA ILE A 752 -1.07 -28.34 2.85
C ILE A 752 -2.20 -28.65 1.86
N PRO A 753 -3.46 -28.81 2.31
CA PRO A 753 -4.58 -28.93 1.41
C PRO A 753 -4.73 -27.65 0.57
N LYS A 754 -5.00 -27.82 -0.73
CA LYS A 754 -5.16 -26.70 -1.67
C LYS A 754 -6.20 -25.67 -1.19
N ASP A 755 -7.29 -26.12 -0.58
CA ASP A 755 -8.36 -25.24 -0.06
C ASP A 755 -7.99 -24.54 1.27
N LYS A 756 -6.98 -25.03 1.99
CA LYS A 756 -6.47 -24.42 3.23
C LYS A 756 -5.24 -23.54 3.03
N LEU A 757 -4.69 -23.44 1.82
CA LEU A 757 -3.49 -22.63 1.56
C LEU A 757 -3.64 -21.17 2.05
N PHE A 758 -4.82 -20.56 1.86
CA PHE A 758 -5.09 -19.18 2.28
C PHE A 758 -5.79 -19.06 3.64
N SER A 759 -5.96 -20.17 4.37
CA SER A 759 -6.48 -20.13 5.74
C SER A 759 -5.43 -19.56 6.72
N LYS A 760 -5.86 -19.35 7.97
CA LYS A 760 -4.97 -18.96 9.08
C LYS A 760 -4.12 -20.13 9.60
N ASP A 761 -4.27 -21.33 9.05
CA ASP A 761 -3.58 -22.52 9.54
C ASP A 761 -2.13 -22.59 9.05
N PHE A 762 -1.81 -21.88 7.96
CA PHE A 762 -0.47 -21.85 7.37
C PHE A 762 0.03 -20.42 7.21
N ASP A 763 1.28 -20.19 7.61
CA ASP A 763 1.92 -18.88 7.57
C ASP A 763 3.08 -18.87 6.56
N ILE A 764 3.36 -17.70 5.98
CA ILE A 764 4.64 -17.46 5.29
C ILE A 764 5.70 -17.29 6.36
N GLU A 765 6.59 -18.25 6.48
CA GLU A 765 7.60 -18.29 7.52
C GLU A 765 8.98 -17.83 7.02
N HIS A 766 9.69 -17.07 7.86
CA HIS A 766 11.07 -16.66 7.60
C HIS A 766 12.05 -17.75 8.05
N ILE A 767 12.72 -18.38 7.08
CA ILE A 767 13.65 -19.50 7.29
C ILE A 767 14.70 -19.16 8.35
N ILE A 768 15.39 -18.05 8.15
CA ILE A 768 16.19 -17.42 9.19
C ILE A 768 15.40 -16.20 9.68
N PRO A 769 15.20 -16.05 11.00
CA PRO A 769 14.40 -14.97 11.55
C PRO A 769 14.80 -13.63 10.95
N LYS A 770 13.80 -12.88 10.45
CA LYS A 770 14.02 -11.55 9.86
C LYS A 770 14.73 -10.59 10.81
N ALA A 771 14.63 -10.79 12.13
CA ALA A 771 15.35 -10.00 13.12
C ALA A 771 16.87 -10.28 13.17
N ARG A 772 17.33 -11.42 12.64
CA ARG A 772 18.74 -11.87 12.67
C ARG A 772 19.44 -11.66 11.33
N LEU A 773 18.89 -12.20 10.24
CA LEU A 773 19.49 -12.07 8.90
C LEU A 773 18.99 -10.84 8.12
N PHE A 774 17.91 -10.20 8.58
CA PHE A 774 17.37 -8.98 7.98
C PHE A 774 16.95 -9.11 6.51
N ASP A 775 16.72 -10.33 6.06
CA ASP A 775 16.38 -10.67 4.69
C ASP A 775 14.88 -11.01 4.57
N ASP A 776 14.18 -10.26 3.71
CA ASP A 776 12.76 -10.47 3.40
C ASP A 776 12.55 -10.96 1.95
N SER A 777 13.63 -11.37 1.29
CA SER A 777 13.59 -11.94 -0.05
C SER A 777 12.83 -13.26 -0.05
N PHE A 778 12.35 -13.64 -1.23
CA PHE A 778 11.69 -14.92 -1.45
C PHE A 778 12.56 -16.11 -1.01
N SER A 779 13.89 -16.00 -1.20
CA SER A 779 14.84 -17.03 -0.78
C SER A 779 14.99 -17.22 0.74
N ASN A 780 14.43 -16.32 1.58
CA ASN A 780 14.38 -16.49 3.03
C ASN A 780 12.96 -16.81 3.54
N LYS A 781 12.06 -17.25 2.66
CA LYS A 781 10.67 -17.56 3.00
C LYS A 781 10.32 -19.00 2.65
N THR A 782 9.47 -19.63 3.45
CA THR A 782 8.82 -20.92 3.18
C THR A 782 7.37 -20.88 3.66
N LEU A 783 6.58 -21.93 3.39
CA LEU A 783 5.31 -22.14 4.09
C LEU A 783 5.51 -23.10 5.25
N GLU A 784 4.82 -22.83 6.35
CA GLU A 784 4.77 -23.72 7.49
C GLU A 784 3.43 -23.62 8.22
N ALA A 785 3.05 -24.69 8.93
CA ALA A 785 1.89 -24.67 9.82
C ALA A 785 2.08 -23.63 10.94
N ARG A 786 1.01 -22.93 11.29
CA ARG A 786 1.05 -21.77 12.21
C ARG A 786 1.58 -22.13 13.60
N ASP A 787 1.15 -23.26 14.14
CA ASP A 787 1.62 -23.78 15.43
C ASP A 787 3.12 -24.09 15.40
N ILE A 788 3.62 -24.67 14.31
CA ILE A 788 5.04 -24.97 14.10
C ILE A 788 5.87 -23.68 13.95
N ASN A 789 5.35 -22.70 13.20
CA ASN A 789 5.98 -21.39 13.08
C ASN A 789 6.10 -20.70 14.45
N LEU A 790 5.03 -20.69 15.23
CA LEU A 790 5.04 -20.14 16.60
C LEU A 790 6.06 -20.88 17.50
N ALA A 791 6.18 -22.19 17.36
CA ALA A 791 7.15 -23.00 18.10
C ALA A 791 8.61 -22.70 17.70
N LYS A 792 8.89 -22.48 16.40
CA LYS A 792 10.22 -22.09 15.90
C LYS A 792 10.66 -20.73 16.45
N SER A 793 9.73 -19.78 16.52
CA SER A 793 9.97 -18.46 17.10
C SER A 793 11.22 -17.79 16.49
N SER A 794 12.22 -17.44 17.29
CA SER A 794 13.44 -16.75 16.85
C SER A 794 14.60 -17.68 16.47
N LYS A 795 14.38 -18.98 16.25
CA LYS A 795 15.42 -19.93 15.84
C LYS A 795 15.57 -20.00 14.31
N THR A 796 16.72 -20.43 13.82
CA THR A 796 16.88 -20.79 12.40
C THR A 796 16.10 -22.06 12.09
N ALA A 797 15.79 -22.30 10.81
CA ALA A 797 15.16 -23.55 10.39
C ALA A 797 15.98 -24.77 10.82
N PHE A 798 17.29 -24.77 10.55
CA PHE A 798 18.17 -25.90 10.86
C PHE A 798 18.26 -26.19 12.36
N ASP A 799 18.44 -25.15 13.19
CA ASP A 799 18.52 -25.32 14.65
C ASP A 799 17.19 -25.85 15.22
N PHE A 800 16.05 -25.35 14.71
CA PHE A 800 14.74 -25.83 15.12
C PHE A 800 14.53 -27.31 14.77
N ILE A 801 14.92 -27.73 13.56
CA ILE A 801 14.81 -29.14 13.15
C ILE A 801 15.68 -30.03 14.03
N LYS A 802 16.94 -29.63 14.25
CA LYS A 802 17.89 -30.40 15.05
C LYS A 802 17.42 -30.56 16.50
N GLU A 803 16.85 -29.50 17.08
CA GLU A 803 16.31 -29.54 18.45
C GLU A 803 15.03 -30.38 18.55
N LYS A 804 14.12 -30.25 17.58
CA LYS A 804 12.80 -30.90 17.64
C LYS A 804 12.84 -32.37 17.22
N TYR A 805 13.69 -32.73 16.26
CA TYR A 805 13.70 -34.04 15.60
C TYR A 805 15.06 -34.77 15.68
N GLY A 806 16.06 -34.19 16.36
CA GLY A 806 17.38 -34.80 16.55
C GLY A 806 18.24 -34.85 15.27
N GLU A 807 19.35 -35.58 15.34
CA GLU A 807 20.31 -35.70 14.21
C GLU A 807 19.71 -36.49 13.04
N GLU A 808 18.91 -37.53 13.31
CA GLU A 808 18.22 -38.29 12.26
C GLU A 808 17.22 -37.41 11.49
N GLY A 809 16.46 -36.57 12.20
CA GLY A 809 15.56 -35.60 11.58
C GLY A 809 16.28 -34.52 10.77
N ALA A 810 17.44 -34.06 11.24
CA ALA A 810 18.28 -33.12 10.50
C ALA A 810 18.84 -33.71 9.20
N GLU A 811 19.23 -34.98 9.21
CA GLU A 811 19.71 -35.68 8.01
C GLU A 811 18.58 -35.93 7.00
N ALA A 812 17.39 -36.32 7.47
CA ALA A 812 16.20 -36.44 6.63
C ALA A 812 15.79 -35.10 5.99
N TYR A 813 15.85 -34.03 6.77
CA TYR A 813 15.62 -32.66 6.29
C TYR A 813 16.62 -32.27 5.21
N LYS A 814 17.92 -32.53 5.43
CA LYS A 814 18.96 -32.23 4.45
C LYS A 814 18.77 -32.98 3.13
N LYS A 815 18.49 -34.28 3.16
CA LYS A 815 18.19 -35.08 1.95
C LYS A 815 17.02 -34.51 1.15
N LYS A 816 15.98 -34.04 1.83
CA LYS A 816 14.83 -33.36 1.20
C LYS A 816 15.27 -32.07 0.51
N LEU A 817 16.13 -31.28 1.14
CA LEU A 817 16.67 -30.06 0.55
C LEU A 817 17.58 -30.32 -0.64
N ASP A 818 18.41 -31.37 -0.58
CA ASP A 818 19.27 -31.79 -1.68
C ASP A 818 18.43 -32.14 -2.92
N MET A 819 17.36 -32.94 -2.73
CA MET A 819 16.40 -33.26 -3.80
C MET A 819 15.75 -32.00 -4.41
N LEU A 820 15.40 -31.00 -3.60
CA LEU A 820 14.81 -29.75 -4.10
C LEU A 820 15.82 -28.88 -4.85
N LEU A 821 17.09 -28.92 -4.46
CA LEU A 821 18.17 -28.18 -5.13
C LEU A 821 18.52 -28.83 -6.48
N ASP A 822 18.65 -30.17 -6.51
CA ASP A 822 19.03 -30.92 -7.71
C ASP A 822 17.97 -30.85 -8.82
N ASN A 823 16.69 -30.67 -8.44
CA ASN A 823 15.59 -30.46 -9.37
C ASN A 823 15.38 -28.98 -9.76
N ASP A 824 16.31 -28.08 -9.41
CA ASP A 824 16.22 -26.62 -9.66
C ASP A 824 14.96 -25.95 -9.08
N VAL A 825 14.33 -26.56 -8.07
CA VAL A 825 13.09 -26.06 -7.44
C VAL A 825 13.41 -24.91 -6.49
N ILE A 826 14.47 -25.07 -5.68
CA ILE A 826 14.96 -24.02 -4.79
C ILE A 826 16.30 -23.47 -5.29
N SER A 827 16.46 -22.15 -5.20
CA SER A 827 17.75 -21.53 -5.50
C SER A 827 18.82 -21.98 -4.50
N LYS A 828 20.08 -22.04 -4.95
CA LYS A 828 21.25 -22.25 -4.08
C LYS A 828 21.30 -21.30 -2.89
N ALA A 829 20.82 -20.07 -3.06
CA ALA A 829 20.72 -19.08 -1.98
C ALA A 829 19.71 -19.48 -0.90
N LYS A 830 18.58 -20.10 -1.28
CA LYS A 830 17.55 -20.58 -0.35
C LYS A 830 18.01 -21.85 0.36
N TYR A 831 18.60 -22.79 -0.38
CA TYR A 831 19.21 -24.01 0.19
C TYR A 831 20.21 -23.68 1.30
N ASN A 832 21.17 -22.78 1.02
CA ASN A 832 22.16 -22.37 2.01
C ASN A 832 21.54 -21.74 3.27
N LYS A 833 20.39 -21.07 3.18
CA LYS A 833 19.70 -20.46 4.33
C LYS A 833 18.93 -21.49 5.15
N LEU A 834 18.36 -22.49 4.50
CA LEU A 834 17.63 -23.58 5.17
C LEU A 834 18.57 -24.43 6.03
N LEU A 835 19.84 -24.58 5.63
CA LEU A 835 20.89 -25.30 6.38
C LEU A 835 21.75 -24.41 7.28
N MET A 836 21.49 -23.11 7.34
CA MET A 836 22.33 -22.18 8.12
C MET A 836 22.01 -22.28 9.61
N ALA A 837 22.99 -22.71 10.41
CA ALA A 837 22.90 -22.66 11.86
C ALA A 837 23.06 -21.23 12.37
N GLU A 838 22.60 -20.97 13.61
CA GLU A 838 22.69 -19.66 14.24
C GLU A 838 24.13 -19.12 14.31
N ALA A 839 25.12 -20.00 14.51
CA ALA A 839 26.54 -19.64 14.56
C ALA A 839 27.10 -19.15 13.21
N ASP A 840 26.49 -19.57 12.10
CA ASP A 840 26.96 -19.30 10.74
C ASP A 840 26.27 -18.11 10.09
N ILE A 841 25.31 -17.48 10.79
CA ILE A 841 24.66 -16.25 10.33
C ILE A 841 25.75 -15.18 10.17
N PRO A 842 26.03 -14.70 8.94
CA PRO A 842 27.07 -13.72 8.72
C PRO A 842 26.77 -12.46 9.53
N SER A 843 27.75 -11.97 10.30
CA SER A 843 27.63 -10.68 10.99
C SER A 843 27.54 -9.49 10.02
N ASP A 844 27.79 -9.72 8.72
CA ASP A 844 27.98 -8.69 7.71
C ASP A 844 26.74 -8.43 6.85
N PHE A 845 26.14 -7.29 7.17
CA PHE A 845 25.01 -6.50 6.65
C PHE A 845 24.94 -6.17 5.13
N ILE A 846 25.56 -6.96 4.24
CA ILE A 846 26.03 -6.46 2.93
C ILE A 846 24.93 -6.05 1.93
N ASN A 847 23.79 -6.73 1.84
CA ASN A 847 22.79 -6.45 0.78
C ASN A 847 21.88 -5.24 1.08
N ARG A 848 21.91 -4.74 2.31
CA ARG A 848 20.90 -3.80 2.84
C ARG A 848 21.35 -2.33 2.81
N ASP A 849 22.66 -2.10 2.80
CA ASP A 849 23.26 -0.77 2.67
C ASP A 849 23.13 -0.19 1.25
N LEU A 850 23.08 -1.04 0.21
CA LEU A 850 23.23 -0.60 -1.19
C LEU A 850 22.13 0.35 -1.69
N ASN A 851 20.84 0.07 -1.45
CA ASN A 851 19.74 0.96 -1.87
C ASN A 851 19.71 2.27 -1.05
N ASN A 852 20.11 2.19 0.20
CA ASN A 852 20.16 3.33 1.11
C ASN A 852 21.34 4.27 0.78
N THR A 853 22.50 3.72 0.39
CA THR A 853 23.64 4.49 -0.12
C THR A 853 23.33 5.22 -1.42
N GLN A 854 22.40 4.75 -2.27
CA GLN A 854 21.98 5.49 -3.47
C GLN A 854 21.29 6.80 -3.12
N TYR A 855 20.32 6.75 -2.21
CA TYR A 855 19.58 7.94 -1.82
C TYR A 855 20.48 8.94 -1.06
N ILE A 856 21.38 8.43 -0.20
CA ILE A 856 22.42 9.25 0.44
C ILE A 856 23.31 9.89 -0.62
N ALA A 857 23.83 9.14 -1.59
CA ALA A 857 24.74 9.65 -2.60
C ALA A 857 24.07 10.68 -3.53
N LYS A 858 22.82 10.45 -3.95
CA LYS A 858 22.05 11.43 -4.74
C LYS A 858 21.85 12.75 -3.98
N LYS A 859 21.45 12.68 -2.72
CA LYS A 859 21.28 13.89 -1.90
C LYS A 859 22.60 14.55 -1.52
N ALA A 860 23.66 13.78 -1.31
CA ALA A 860 25.00 14.33 -1.15
C ALA A 860 25.44 15.08 -2.39
N TYR A 861 25.26 14.53 -3.59
CA TYR A 861 25.58 15.20 -4.85
C TYR A 861 24.89 16.56 -4.95
N GLU A 862 23.59 16.62 -4.66
CA GLU A 862 22.81 17.88 -4.65
C GLU A 862 23.40 18.92 -3.68
N ILE A 863 23.71 18.52 -2.43
CA ILE A 863 24.25 19.41 -1.39
C ILE A 863 25.66 19.89 -1.76
N LEU A 864 26.53 19.00 -2.24
CA LEU A 864 27.92 19.29 -2.56
C LEU A 864 28.05 20.23 -3.76
N GLY A 865 27.09 20.17 -4.70
CA GLY A 865 27.03 21.11 -5.83
C GLY A 865 26.73 22.56 -5.43
N GLU A 866 26.30 22.83 -4.18
CA GLU A 866 26.23 24.20 -3.64
C GLU A 866 27.60 24.72 -3.16
N LEU A 867 28.54 23.82 -2.87
CA LEU A 867 29.85 24.14 -2.31
C LEU A 867 30.95 24.24 -3.38
N VAL A 868 30.98 23.32 -4.34
CA VAL A 868 32.00 23.26 -5.40
C VAL A 868 31.37 23.17 -6.78
N ARG A 869 32.12 23.67 -7.78
CA ARG A 869 31.72 23.60 -9.19
C ARG A 869 31.65 22.17 -9.72
N THR A 870 32.60 21.33 -9.32
CA THR A 870 32.71 19.96 -9.84
C THR A 870 32.53 18.95 -8.72
N VAL A 871 31.43 18.21 -8.79
CA VAL A 871 31.21 17.00 -7.97
C VAL A 871 31.26 15.80 -8.90
N THR A 872 32.25 14.93 -8.72
CA THR A 872 32.45 13.78 -9.61
C THR A 872 32.00 12.49 -8.92
N PRO A 873 30.99 11.79 -9.46
CA PRO A 873 30.66 10.46 -8.99
C PRO A 873 31.73 9.45 -9.43
N THR A 874 32.40 8.78 -8.48
CA THR A 874 33.46 7.79 -8.76
C THR A 874 32.96 6.35 -8.63
N THR A 875 33.61 5.42 -9.35
CA THR A 875 33.17 4.03 -9.50
C THR A 875 34.21 2.99 -9.05
N ILE A 876 33.88 2.11 -8.10
CA ILE A 876 34.66 0.86 -7.89
C ILE A 876 34.33 -0.13 -9.02
N ILE A 877 35.33 -0.50 -9.85
CA ILE A 877 35.26 -1.63 -10.79
C ILE A 877 35.54 -2.94 -10.03
N ARG A 878 34.64 -3.92 -10.11
CA ARG A 878 34.85 -5.29 -9.58
C ARG A 878 36.11 -5.92 -10.19
N LYS A 879 37.17 -6.08 -9.41
CA LYS A 879 38.19 -7.15 -9.58
C LYS A 879 38.56 -7.74 -8.21
N THR A 880 37.59 -8.35 -7.54
CA THR A 880 37.77 -9.07 -6.26
C THR A 880 38.86 -10.16 -6.32
N LYS A 881 39.11 -10.79 -7.47
CA LYS A 881 40.21 -11.76 -7.63
C LYS A 881 41.62 -11.15 -7.65
N ARG A 882 41.77 -9.84 -7.96
CA ARG A 882 43.09 -9.19 -8.07
C ARG A 882 43.50 -8.49 -6.77
N SER A 883 42.54 -7.98 -6.00
CA SER A 883 42.78 -7.39 -4.67
C SER A 883 43.17 -8.43 -3.62
N GLU A 884 42.62 -9.65 -3.67
CA GLU A 884 43.08 -10.78 -2.86
C GLU A 884 44.48 -11.27 -3.27
N LYS A 885 44.81 -11.24 -4.57
CA LYS A 885 46.17 -11.50 -5.05
C LYS A 885 47.18 -10.46 -4.56
N ILE A 886 46.79 -9.19 -4.47
CA ILE A 886 47.64 -8.11 -3.92
C ILE A 886 47.74 -8.20 -2.38
N LYS A 887 46.68 -8.62 -1.67
CA LYS A 887 46.75 -8.95 -0.24
C LYS A 887 47.63 -10.17 0.06
N ARG A 888 47.72 -11.13 -0.86
CA ARG A 888 48.59 -12.33 -0.75
C ARG A 888 50.06 -12.07 -1.12
N SER A 889 50.37 -10.96 -1.80
CA SER A 889 51.74 -10.61 -2.21
C SER A 889 52.50 -9.73 -1.19
N VAL A 890 51.92 -9.48 -0.01
CA VAL A 890 52.60 -8.81 1.12
C VAL A 890 52.93 -9.89 2.16
N PRO A 891 54.21 -10.13 2.52
CA PRO A 891 54.56 -11.20 3.44
C PRO A 891 54.00 -10.91 4.85
N PRO A 892 53.39 -11.89 5.53
CA PRO A 892 52.89 -11.70 6.88
C PRO A 892 54.06 -11.67 7.87
N ARG A 893 54.35 -10.52 8.50
CA ARG A 893 55.14 -10.54 9.74
C ARG A 893 54.31 -11.23 10.82
N LYS A 894 54.91 -12.29 11.39
CA LYS A 894 54.40 -13.12 12.48
C LYS A 894 53.91 -12.26 13.65
N THR A 895 52.61 -12.34 13.94
CA THR A 895 52.03 -12.38 15.30
C THR A 895 50.55 -12.76 15.17
N LYS A 896 50.28 -14.06 15.02
CA LYS A 896 48.97 -14.67 15.27
C LYS A 896 49.15 -15.74 16.34
N ARG A 897 49.07 -15.34 17.60
CA ARG A 897 48.68 -16.19 18.74
C ARG A 897 48.52 -15.29 19.97
N SER A 898 47.38 -15.45 20.64
CA SER A 898 46.83 -14.63 21.74
C SER A 898 46.26 -13.26 21.33
N PHE A 899 45.24 -12.78 22.06
CA PHE A 899 44.44 -11.54 21.85
C PHE A 899 43.16 -11.62 20.97
N PHE A 900 42.24 -12.53 21.30
CA PHE A 900 40.83 -12.45 20.88
C PHE A 900 39.88 -12.54 22.08
N ARG A 901 39.75 -11.45 22.85
CA ARG A 901 38.62 -11.19 23.78
C ARG A 901 38.43 -9.68 23.95
N SER A 902 37.51 -9.04 23.21
CA SER A 902 36.88 -7.74 23.54
C SER A 902 36.07 -7.13 22.36
N PRO A 903 34.91 -6.46 22.62
CA PRO A 903 34.08 -5.77 21.62
C PRO A 903 34.72 -4.53 20.96
N HIS A 904 35.98 -4.19 21.28
CA HIS A 904 36.74 -3.12 20.61
C HIS A 904 37.19 -3.45 19.16
N ASN A 905 37.03 -4.69 18.71
CA ASN A 905 37.58 -5.16 17.42
C ASN A 905 36.75 -4.78 16.18
N ALA A 906 35.43 -4.55 16.29
CA ALA A 906 34.61 -4.11 15.14
C ALA A 906 34.98 -2.70 14.66
N LYS A 907 35.42 -1.82 15.57
CA LYS A 907 35.91 -0.46 15.23
C LYS A 907 37.28 -0.52 14.52
N ARG A 908 38.18 -1.42 14.95
CA ARG A 908 39.50 -1.62 14.31
C ARG A 908 39.41 -2.29 12.94
N LEU A 909 38.51 -3.25 12.74
CA LEU A 909 38.31 -3.87 11.42
C LEU A 909 37.71 -2.89 10.41
N ARG A 910 36.74 -2.05 10.83
CA ARG A 910 36.20 -0.97 9.98
C ARG A 910 37.21 0.12 9.69
N PHE A 911 38.11 0.42 10.62
CA PHE A 911 39.24 1.31 10.38
C PHE A 911 40.20 0.74 9.33
N LEU A 912 40.56 -0.54 9.41
CA LEU A 912 41.35 -1.24 8.39
C LEU A 912 40.66 -1.31 7.02
N TRP A 913 39.34 -1.46 6.98
CA TRP A 913 38.55 -1.45 5.75
C TRP A 913 38.46 -0.05 5.14
N GLY A 914 38.23 0.96 5.98
CA GLY A 914 38.27 2.38 5.60
C GLY A 914 39.65 2.77 5.06
N VAL A 915 40.74 2.31 5.68
CA VAL A 915 42.12 2.51 5.19
C VAL A 915 42.37 1.79 3.86
N CYS A 916 41.80 0.60 3.63
CA CYS A 916 41.87 -0.09 2.33
C CYS A 916 41.04 0.59 1.22
N CYS A 917 39.84 1.09 1.53
CA CYS A 917 39.03 1.89 0.60
C CYS A 917 39.70 3.23 0.30
N LEU A 918 40.30 3.87 1.31
CA LEU A 918 41.15 5.05 1.19
C LEU A 918 42.31 4.79 0.23
N PHE A 919 43.03 3.67 0.39
CA PHE A 919 44.09 3.25 -0.51
C PHE A 919 43.61 3.18 -1.97
N PHE A 920 42.38 2.71 -2.20
CA PHE A 920 41.74 2.58 -3.52
C PHE A 920 41.26 3.92 -4.10
N ILE A 921 40.70 4.80 -3.27
CA ILE A 921 40.30 6.17 -3.67
C ILE A 921 41.53 6.96 -4.09
N THR A 922 42.63 6.87 -3.33
CA THR A 922 43.94 7.43 -3.71
C THR A 922 44.53 6.75 -4.94
N PHE A 923 44.33 5.43 -5.13
CA PHE A 923 44.85 4.75 -6.33
C PHE A 923 44.07 5.09 -7.62
N GLN A 924 42.79 5.45 -7.52
CA GLN A 924 41.97 5.88 -8.66
C GLN A 924 42.20 7.34 -9.06
N THR A 925 42.42 8.24 -8.10
CA THR A 925 42.88 9.62 -8.35
C THR A 925 44.21 9.61 -9.10
N PHE A 926 45.15 8.74 -8.73
CA PHE A 926 46.46 8.65 -9.41
C PHE A 926 46.44 8.00 -10.81
N LYS A 927 45.34 7.35 -11.24
CA LYS A 927 45.34 6.51 -12.45
C LYS A 927 44.98 7.25 -13.74
N SER A 928 44.49 8.48 -13.67
CA SER A 928 44.03 9.26 -14.83
C SER A 928 45.17 9.74 -15.75
N ASN A 929 46.44 9.70 -15.33
CA ASN A 929 47.57 10.26 -16.09
C ASN A 929 48.63 9.24 -16.59
N PHE A 930 48.34 7.94 -16.64
CA PHE A 930 49.32 6.96 -17.15
C PHE A 930 48.78 6.04 -18.25
N THR A 931 49.11 6.36 -19.50
CA THR A 931 49.18 5.38 -20.60
C THR A 931 50.48 4.56 -20.42
N PHE A 932 50.37 3.37 -19.84
CA PHE A 932 51.52 2.47 -19.74
C PHE A 932 51.77 1.78 -21.08
N SER A 933 52.78 2.23 -21.81
CA SER A 933 53.47 1.41 -22.82
C SER A 933 54.43 0.46 -22.08
N SER A 934 54.08 -0.83 -22.09
CA SER A 934 54.84 -1.99 -21.61
C SER A 934 54.76 -2.39 -20.10
N PRO A 935 54.89 -3.69 -19.77
CA PRO A 935 54.61 -4.23 -18.43
C PRO A 935 55.73 -4.05 -17.39
N SER A 936 56.94 -3.66 -17.80
CA SER A 936 58.15 -3.68 -16.97
C SER A 936 58.31 -2.47 -16.02
N SER A 937 57.68 -1.34 -16.31
CA SER A 937 57.74 -0.10 -15.52
C SER A 937 56.83 -0.10 -14.27
N SER A 938 55.91 -1.06 -14.16
CA SER A 938 54.96 -1.18 -13.04
C SER A 938 55.58 -1.71 -11.73
N ASN A 939 56.72 -2.41 -11.81
CA ASN A 939 57.41 -2.96 -10.64
C ASN A 939 58.33 -1.95 -9.94
N LEU A 940 58.82 -0.93 -10.66
CA LEU A 940 59.72 0.09 -10.12
C LEU A 940 58.99 1.14 -9.26
N VAL A 941 57.75 1.48 -9.62
CA VAL A 941 56.87 2.36 -8.82
C VAL A 941 56.42 1.65 -7.53
N ARG A 942 56.23 0.33 -7.58
CA ARG A 942 55.88 -0.50 -6.42
C ARG A 942 57.01 -0.58 -5.39
N SER A 943 58.28 -0.64 -5.79
CA SER A 943 59.40 -0.71 -4.84
C SER A 943 59.69 0.64 -4.17
N LYS A 944 59.57 1.75 -4.89
CA LYS A 944 59.75 3.11 -4.33
C LYS A 944 58.64 3.51 -3.35
N LEU A 945 57.38 3.18 -3.62
CA LEU A 945 56.26 3.43 -2.68
C LEU A 945 56.33 2.58 -1.41
N PHE A 946 56.86 1.36 -1.49
CA PHE A 946 57.03 0.48 -0.33
C PHE A 946 58.23 0.91 0.55
N SER A 947 59.29 1.45 -0.07
CA SER A 947 60.45 2.02 0.64
C SER A 947 60.08 3.30 1.42
N TYR A 948 59.21 4.16 0.88
CA TYR A 948 58.73 5.36 1.57
C TYR A 948 57.84 5.08 2.79
N MET A 949 57.16 3.93 2.86
CA MET A 949 56.30 3.58 3.99
C MET A 949 57.05 2.96 5.19
N CYS A 950 58.29 2.52 5.01
CA CYS A 950 59.06 1.82 6.04
C CYS A 950 59.92 2.75 6.93
N THR A 951 59.94 4.06 6.69
CA THR A 951 60.89 4.99 7.33
C THR A 951 60.27 6.12 8.17
N PHE A 952 58.95 6.14 8.45
CA PHE A 952 58.35 7.18 9.31
C PHE A 952 58.09 6.72 10.76
N PRO A 953 58.59 7.45 11.79
CA PRO A 953 58.31 7.16 13.19
C PRO A 953 56.97 7.76 13.67
N ARG A 954 56.29 7.00 14.55
CA ARG A 954 55.14 7.30 15.45
C ARG A 954 54.39 8.63 15.24
N PHE A 955 53.18 8.57 14.65
CA PHE A 955 52.17 9.63 14.73
C PHE A 955 51.15 9.40 15.86
N SER A 956 50.88 10.47 16.63
CA SER A 956 49.78 10.58 17.59
C SER A 956 48.42 10.62 16.89
N VAL A 957 47.51 9.74 17.29
CA VAL A 957 46.12 9.67 16.78
C VAL A 957 45.25 10.67 17.55
N MET A 958 44.75 11.71 16.90
CA MET A 958 43.68 12.54 17.48
C MET A 958 42.33 11.80 17.41
N PHE A 959 41.87 11.33 18.56
CA PHE A 959 40.48 10.96 18.77
C PHE A 959 39.66 12.22 19.09
N PHE A 960 38.84 12.69 18.15
CA PHE A 960 37.75 13.60 18.51
C PHE A 960 36.62 12.80 19.17
N SER A 961 36.79 12.52 20.47
CA SER A 961 35.67 12.12 21.33
C SER A 961 34.85 13.37 21.65
N GLY A 962 33.52 13.27 21.55
CA GLY A 962 32.59 14.40 21.69
C GLY A 962 32.44 14.95 23.11
N ARG A 963 33.52 15.28 23.82
CA ARG A 963 33.47 15.88 25.16
C ARG A 963 33.66 17.40 25.20
N SER A 964 33.95 18.07 24.09
CA SER A 964 34.24 19.52 24.10
C SER A 964 33.08 20.44 23.71
N ILE A 965 31.87 19.93 23.46
CA ILE A 965 30.69 20.75 23.07
C ILE A 965 29.68 20.92 24.23
N CYS A 966 29.89 20.32 25.40
CA CYS A 966 28.98 20.43 26.55
C CYS A 966 29.36 21.50 27.59
N ARG A 967 30.17 22.51 27.25
CA ARG A 967 30.50 23.61 28.18
C ARG A 967 30.13 25.03 27.73
N ALA A 968 29.35 25.17 26.65
CA ALA A 968 28.79 26.46 26.22
C ALA A 968 27.26 26.46 26.12
N MET A 969 26.59 25.54 26.82
CA MET A 969 25.14 25.53 27.04
C MET A 969 24.87 25.14 28.50
N ARG A 970 25.26 26.03 29.42
CA ARG A 970 24.60 26.28 30.70
C ARG A 970 24.58 27.78 30.91
#